data_AF-A0A849CBP6-F1
#
_entry.id   AF-A0A849CBP6-F1
#
_cell.length_a   1.000
_cell.length_b   1.000
_cell.length_c   1.000
_cell.angle_alpha   90.00
_cell.angle_beta   90.00
_cell.angle_gamma   90.00
#
_symmetry.space_group_name_H-M   'P 1'
#
loop_
_entity.id
_entity.type
_entity.pdbx_description
1 polymer ?
#
loop_
_entity_poly.entity_id
_entity_poly.type
_entity_poly.pdbx_seq_one_letter_code
_entity_poly.pdbx_strand_id
1 'polypeptide(L)'
;MSSQSGPQTTLFDVQPDADTAGGLETRYDATFVARLALREKQVQQSYRPIIQIHKWFARRPGSVFRSLMHAEFDGRPLASSYTSAHDLAGIVADPFMGGGTTVYEATRLGLSVVGCDVNPMSFWTVRQAVAPLDLEAFEREAAQVIQDVRNELGDYYRTRCTECAELADVKYFHLVKHCDCPSCGKQVDLHPGLRLAESVRHPREVYHCPRCNTLKEVTASKTPHCPQCDYDLAQRPTVRSVTTCQHCGNKFRFAEHLGKPPRHRLFGIEYHCTHCYENIRGRQFKTPDADDLALIDRAAEQLRATRDQLLIPEDAIPAGDETSRLHRWGYHKWNELFSDRQLLGLGTLMKRISEVPSDEVRYALATVFSDFLRYQNLLCRYDTYALKCQDIFAVHGFPVALLACENSLLGIPKVGSGSFVHFVAKYLKAKQYAKHPYEIVYDGKRKVIHPIAGESIETPLVESEPEGRPQEVWLSNGPSQKLMLRAESLDGVFTDPPYYDNVQYAELMDFCYVWLRKFMAARAEFSQETTRTDDELTGNATLLRGLQEFTSGLSEVFCRMSSALKPGAPLVFTYHHNDPKAYVPLIVAILDAGLTCTTVLVAPGEMSASLHIAGTKSSILDSVFVCRNPSYASGVSGADISTLVNADVAAMQAVPYEPTSGDIACLTAGHVAAATIRHLRVTWVAGDPLEQRFTTATKAVAAIRDELERTTA
;
A
#
# COMPACT_ATOMS: atom_id res chain seq x y z
N MET A 1 -8.61 -81.89 -11.51
CA MET A 1 -7.19 -81.73 -11.13
C MET A 1 -7.07 -80.34 -10.53
N SER A 2 -7.29 -80.20 -9.20
CA SER A 2 -6.26 -80.18 -8.13
C SER A 2 -5.36 -78.94 -8.29
N SER A 3 -5.24 -78.00 -7.35
CA SER A 3 -5.07 -78.07 -5.88
C SER A 3 -5.35 -76.68 -5.26
N GLN A 4 -6.13 -76.54 -4.18
CA GLN A 4 -5.75 -76.55 -2.75
C GLN A 4 -4.79 -75.44 -2.23
N SER A 5 -5.38 -74.60 -1.36
CA SER A 5 -4.95 -74.17 0.00
C SER A 5 -3.72 -73.27 0.25
N GLY A 6 -3.94 -72.21 1.03
CA GLY A 6 -2.95 -71.56 1.91
C GLY A 6 -3.42 -70.20 2.47
N PRO A 7 -3.53 -70.00 3.81
CA PRO A 7 -4.06 -68.78 4.42
C PRO A 7 -2.98 -67.72 4.65
N GLN A 8 -3.30 -66.44 4.49
CA GLN A 8 -2.47 -65.35 5.00
C GLN A 8 -3.19 -64.57 6.09
N THR A 9 -2.64 -64.76 7.28
CA THR A 9 -2.78 -64.09 8.55
C THR A 9 -2.94 -62.57 8.41
N THR A 10 -4.07 -62.06 8.89
CA THR A 10 -4.29 -60.65 9.23
C THR A 10 -3.55 -60.35 10.53
N LEU A 11 -2.45 -59.60 10.45
CA LEU A 11 -1.77 -58.98 11.57
C LEU A 11 -1.30 -57.59 11.11
N PHE A 12 -1.50 -56.60 11.99
CA PHE A 12 -1.42 -55.15 11.77
C PHE A 12 -2.67 -54.49 11.17
N ASP A 13 -3.78 -54.72 11.85
CA ASP A 13 -4.77 -53.69 12.10
C ASP A 13 -4.21 -52.76 13.19
N VAL A 14 -3.63 -51.63 12.77
CA VAL A 14 -3.59 -50.39 13.55
C VAL A 14 -3.86 -49.29 12.53
N GLN A 15 -5.14 -49.00 12.31
CA GLN A 15 -5.55 -47.74 11.70
C GLN A 15 -4.97 -46.61 12.57
N PRO A 16 -4.17 -45.67 12.01
CA PRO A 16 -4.06 -44.38 12.65
C PRO A 16 -5.45 -43.73 12.54
N ASP A 17 -6.00 -43.30 13.68
CA ASP A 17 -7.22 -42.48 13.73
C ASP A 17 -7.11 -41.36 12.68
N ALA A 18 -7.96 -41.46 11.66
CA ALA A 18 -7.85 -40.69 10.42
C ALA A 18 -8.55 -39.32 10.48
N ASP A 19 -8.67 -38.69 11.66
CA ASP A 19 -9.48 -37.48 11.80
C ASP A 19 -8.80 -36.26 12.47
N THR A 20 -7.48 -36.27 12.72
CA THR A 20 -6.78 -35.10 13.32
C THR A 20 -5.36 -34.79 12.81
N ALA A 21 -4.89 -35.32 11.67
CA ALA A 21 -3.47 -35.22 11.28
C ALA A 21 -3.13 -34.40 10.00
N GLY A 22 -4.08 -33.65 9.42
CA GLY A 22 -3.80 -32.80 8.25
C GLY A 22 -3.99 -31.33 8.56
N GLY A 23 -2.97 -30.51 8.30
CA GLY A 23 -2.97 -29.04 8.47
C GLY A 23 -2.18 -28.38 7.33
N LEU A 24 -1.76 -27.12 7.51
CA LEU A 24 -0.83 -26.43 6.62
C LEU A 24 0.39 -27.26 6.23
N GLU A 25 0.93 -28.04 7.17
CA GLU A 25 2.10 -28.88 7.00
C GLU A 25 1.99 -29.90 5.86
N THR A 26 0.77 -30.36 5.55
CA THR A 26 0.54 -31.41 4.54
C THR A 26 -0.37 -30.96 3.41
N ARG A 27 -1.20 -29.93 3.61
CA ARG A 27 -2.21 -29.49 2.64
C ARG A 27 -1.81 -28.26 1.82
N TYR A 28 -0.75 -27.55 2.19
CA TYR A 28 -0.30 -26.39 1.43
C TYR A 28 0.40 -26.81 0.13
N ASP A 29 -0.09 -26.30 -1.00
CA ASP A 29 0.49 -26.53 -2.33
C ASP A 29 1.24 -25.29 -2.82
N ALA A 30 2.55 -25.24 -2.57
CA ALA A 30 3.42 -24.12 -2.96
C ALA A 30 3.39 -23.83 -4.46
N THR A 31 3.29 -24.86 -5.31
CA THR A 31 3.27 -24.70 -6.77
C THR A 31 1.98 -24.03 -7.22
N PHE A 32 0.84 -24.46 -6.66
CA PHE A 32 -0.46 -23.85 -6.94
C PHE A 32 -0.51 -22.39 -6.46
N VAL A 33 -0.05 -22.12 -5.24
CA VAL A 33 -0.05 -20.75 -4.68
C VAL A 33 0.86 -19.83 -5.51
N ALA A 34 2.05 -20.29 -5.90
CA ALA A 34 2.95 -19.49 -6.72
C ALA A 34 2.32 -19.09 -8.07
N ARG A 35 1.58 -20.01 -8.70
CA ARG A 35 0.86 -19.74 -9.96
C ARG A 35 -0.14 -18.60 -9.83
N LEU A 36 -0.80 -18.49 -8.68
CA LEU A 36 -1.76 -17.43 -8.39
C LEU A 36 -1.04 -16.12 -8.03
N ALA A 37 -0.16 -16.18 -7.04
CA ALA A 37 0.48 -15.01 -6.43
C ALA A 37 1.34 -14.22 -7.42
N LEU A 38 2.12 -14.90 -8.29
CA LEU A 38 2.94 -14.24 -9.31
C LEU A 38 2.11 -13.43 -10.32
N ARG A 39 0.89 -13.91 -10.63
CA ARG A 39 -0.03 -13.21 -11.54
C ARG A 39 -0.75 -12.08 -10.84
N GLU A 40 -1.20 -12.33 -9.60
CA GLU A 40 -1.87 -11.33 -8.78
C GLU A 40 -0.97 -10.12 -8.52
N LYS A 41 0.27 -10.35 -8.06
CA LYS A 41 1.15 -9.26 -7.61
C LYS A 41 1.43 -8.22 -8.70
N GLN A 42 1.44 -8.60 -9.98
CA GLN A 42 1.66 -7.65 -11.07
C GLN A 42 0.53 -6.62 -11.22
N VAL A 43 -0.71 -7.00 -10.94
CA VAL A 43 -1.88 -6.11 -11.09
C VAL A 43 -2.91 -6.39 -9.99
N GLN A 44 -2.49 -6.38 -8.72
CA GLN A 44 -3.30 -6.84 -7.57
C GLN A 44 -4.71 -6.25 -7.56
N GLN A 45 -4.81 -4.96 -7.90
CA GLN A 45 -6.05 -4.20 -7.95
C GLN A 45 -7.11 -4.79 -8.91
N SER A 46 -6.70 -5.60 -9.89
CA SER A 46 -7.62 -6.32 -10.79
C SER A 46 -8.14 -7.63 -10.19
N TYR A 47 -7.31 -8.31 -9.39
CA TYR A 47 -7.63 -9.60 -8.75
C TYR A 47 -8.38 -9.40 -7.43
N ARG A 48 -8.03 -8.35 -6.69
CA ARG A 48 -8.59 -7.95 -5.42
C ARG A 48 -8.94 -6.46 -5.46
N PRO A 49 -10.05 -6.06 -6.11
CA PRO A 49 -10.48 -4.66 -6.12
C PRO A 49 -10.64 -4.05 -4.72
N ILE A 50 -10.90 -4.83 -3.67
CA ILE A 50 -11.06 -4.30 -2.31
C ILE A 50 -9.84 -3.50 -1.82
N ILE A 51 -8.63 -3.87 -2.23
CA ILE A 51 -7.40 -3.15 -1.84
C ILE A 51 -7.35 -1.73 -2.44
N GLN A 52 -8.25 -1.42 -3.38
CA GLN A 52 -8.36 -0.09 -3.99
C GLN A 52 -9.12 0.91 -3.11
N ILE A 53 -9.73 0.48 -2.00
CA ILE A 53 -10.51 1.36 -1.12
C ILE A 53 -9.68 2.53 -0.59
N HIS A 54 -8.41 2.27 -0.26
CA HIS A 54 -7.41 3.26 0.12
C HIS A 54 -6.01 2.68 -0.11
N LYS A 55 -5.05 3.54 -0.43
CA LYS A 55 -3.63 3.15 -0.48
C LYS A 55 -3.14 2.73 0.92
N TRP A 56 -2.55 1.55 0.98
CA TRP A 56 -1.70 1.08 2.06
C TRP A 56 -0.42 0.53 1.44
N PHE A 57 0.72 0.76 2.08
CA PHE A 57 2.04 0.61 1.45
C PHE A 57 2.54 -0.84 1.41
N ALA A 58 2.27 -1.65 2.44
CA ALA A 58 2.60 -3.06 2.47
C ALA A 58 1.34 -3.92 2.33
N ARG A 59 1.28 -4.70 1.25
CA ARG A 59 0.24 -5.73 1.06
C ARG A 59 0.84 -6.96 0.38
N ARG A 60 0.67 -8.10 1.06
CA ARG A 60 0.86 -9.43 0.49
C ARG A 60 -0.30 -9.80 -0.43
N PRO A 61 -0.08 -10.68 -1.43
CA PRO A 61 -1.16 -11.15 -2.29
C PRO A 61 -2.26 -11.84 -1.46
N GLY A 62 -3.52 -11.49 -1.75
CA GLY A 62 -4.69 -12.14 -1.14
C GLY A 62 -4.72 -13.63 -1.46
N SER A 63 -4.21 -14.05 -2.63
CA SER A 63 -4.09 -15.47 -2.95
C SER A 63 -3.25 -16.28 -1.96
N VAL A 64 -2.22 -15.68 -1.35
CA VAL A 64 -1.36 -16.35 -0.36
C VAL A 64 -2.14 -16.57 0.93
N PHE A 65 -2.68 -15.51 1.53
CA PHE A 65 -3.42 -15.60 2.80
C PHE A 65 -4.68 -16.46 2.69
N ARG A 66 -5.43 -16.35 1.58
CA ARG A 66 -6.55 -17.25 1.31
C ARG A 66 -6.11 -18.71 1.27
N SER A 67 -4.96 -19.01 0.64
CA SER A 67 -4.45 -20.38 0.52
C SER A 67 -3.94 -20.93 1.85
N LEU A 68 -3.33 -20.09 2.69
CA LEU A 68 -2.89 -20.47 4.03
C LEU A 68 -4.08 -20.85 4.91
N MET A 69 -5.10 -19.99 4.99
CA MET A 69 -6.30 -20.28 5.78
C MET A 69 -7.10 -21.45 5.19
N HIS A 70 -7.22 -21.53 3.86
CA HIS A 70 -7.87 -22.68 3.22
C HIS A 70 -7.14 -23.99 3.55
N ALA A 71 -5.80 -24.04 3.44
CA ALA A 71 -5.06 -25.27 3.74
C ALA A 71 -5.11 -25.64 5.23
N GLU A 72 -5.35 -24.69 6.13
CA GLU A 72 -5.53 -24.98 7.55
C GLU A 72 -6.95 -25.44 7.91
N PHE A 73 -7.98 -24.80 7.34
CA PHE A 73 -9.36 -24.98 7.80
C PHE A 73 -10.23 -25.84 6.86
N ASP A 74 -9.85 -25.99 5.59
CA ASP A 74 -10.55 -26.87 4.65
C ASP A 74 -9.80 -28.20 4.51
N GLY A 75 -10.52 -29.31 4.69
CA GLY A 75 -9.98 -30.66 4.50
C GLY A 75 -9.77 -31.05 3.03
N ARG A 76 -10.33 -30.29 2.08
CA ARG A 76 -10.25 -30.58 0.65
C ARG A 76 -8.92 -30.10 0.05
N PRO A 77 -8.42 -30.75 -1.03
CA PRO A 77 -7.20 -30.32 -1.70
C PRO A 77 -7.30 -28.89 -2.23
N LEU A 78 -6.36 -28.03 -1.85
CA LEU A 78 -6.33 -26.59 -2.17
C LEU A 78 -6.65 -26.28 -3.64
N ALA A 79 -5.97 -26.93 -4.58
CA ALA A 79 -6.15 -26.67 -6.01
C ALA A 79 -7.57 -27.00 -6.54
N SER A 80 -8.29 -27.91 -5.86
CA SER A 80 -9.62 -28.36 -6.29
C SER A 80 -10.75 -27.52 -5.70
N SER A 81 -10.56 -26.94 -4.52
CA SER A 81 -11.59 -26.19 -3.80
C SER A 81 -11.34 -24.68 -3.71
N TYR A 82 -10.16 -24.17 -4.09
CA TYR A 82 -9.82 -22.73 -4.00
C TYR A 82 -10.89 -21.78 -4.58
N THR A 83 -11.48 -22.16 -5.73
CA THR A 83 -12.52 -21.39 -6.42
C THR A 83 -13.94 -21.84 -6.08
N SER A 84 -14.12 -22.69 -5.07
CA SER A 84 -15.43 -23.00 -4.51
C SER A 84 -15.85 -21.93 -3.51
N ALA A 85 -17.15 -21.88 -3.20
CA ALA A 85 -17.63 -21.12 -2.05
C ALA A 85 -17.27 -21.83 -0.75
N HIS A 86 -17.01 -21.05 0.29
CA HIS A 86 -16.66 -21.54 1.62
C HIS A 86 -17.54 -20.88 2.67
N ASP A 87 -17.81 -21.65 3.72
CA ASP A 87 -18.51 -21.19 4.92
C ASP A 87 -17.85 -21.90 6.13
N LEU A 88 -16.56 -21.65 6.31
CA LEU A 88 -15.77 -22.24 7.40
C LEU A 88 -16.19 -21.63 8.74
N ALA A 89 -15.95 -22.31 9.85
CA ALA A 89 -16.23 -21.81 11.18
C ALA A 89 -14.93 -21.73 11.98
N GLY A 90 -14.76 -20.66 12.72
CA GLY A 90 -13.57 -20.43 13.54
C GLY A 90 -13.28 -18.94 13.71
N ILE A 91 -12.36 -18.64 14.61
CA ILE A 91 -11.90 -17.27 14.89
C ILE A 91 -10.41 -17.20 14.53
N VAL A 92 -10.06 -16.32 13.60
CA VAL A 92 -8.67 -16.02 13.27
C VAL A 92 -8.27 -14.63 13.72
N ALA A 93 -7.00 -14.44 14.07
CA ALA A 93 -6.48 -13.13 14.44
C ALA A 93 -5.37 -12.64 13.51
N ASP A 94 -5.35 -11.33 13.28
CA ASP A 94 -4.25 -10.60 12.67
C ASP A 94 -3.85 -9.42 13.57
N PRO A 95 -2.78 -9.57 14.39
CA PRO A 95 -2.31 -8.51 15.26
C PRO A 95 -1.53 -7.39 14.54
N PHE A 96 -1.29 -7.52 13.23
CA PHE A 96 -0.60 -6.51 12.42
C PHE A 96 -1.39 -6.25 11.13
N MET A 97 -2.70 -6.04 11.31
CA MET A 97 -3.69 -6.06 10.24
C MET A 97 -3.34 -5.19 9.03
N GLY A 98 -2.70 -4.04 9.24
CA GLY A 98 -2.17 -3.18 8.19
C GLY A 98 -3.21 -2.89 7.10
N GLY A 99 -2.98 -3.43 5.90
CA GLY A 99 -3.86 -3.19 4.74
C GLY A 99 -5.15 -4.01 4.71
N GLY A 100 -5.33 -4.95 5.65
CA GLY A 100 -6.51 -5.80 5.82
C GLY A 100 -6.52 -7.11 5.02
N THR A 101 -5.39 -7.52 4.41
CA THR A 101 -5.37 -8.72 3.53
C THR A 101 -5.89 -9.96 4.25
N THR A 102 -5.42 -10.24 5.47
CA THR A 102 -5.91 -11.38 6.27
C THR A 102 -7.41 -11.27 6.52
N VAL A 103 -7.87 -10.09 6.96
CA VAL A 103 -9.28 -9.85 7.28
C VAL A 103 -10.16 -10.13 6.08
N TYR A 104 -9.84 -9.58 4.91
CA TYR A 104 -10.65 -9.75 3.70
C TYR A 104 -10.72 -11.22 3.25
N GLU A 105 -9.60 -11.94 3.29
CA GLU A 105 -9.59 -13.33 2.83
C GLU A 105 -10.22 -14.27 3.86
N ALA A 106 -10.09 -13.97 5.16
CA ALA A 106 -10.71 -14.73 6.23
C ALA A 106 -12.24 -14.60 6.18
N THR A 107 -12.76 -13.36 6.03
CA THR A 107 -14.20 -13.14 5.92
C THR A 107 -14.80 -13.84 4.70
N ARG A 108 -14.07 -13.81 3.57
CA ARG A 108 -14.48 -14.56 2.37
C ARG A 108 -14.58 -16.06 2.59
N LEU A 109 -13.77 -16.62 3.48
CA LEU A 109 -13.80 -18.05 3.79
C LEU A 109 -14.89 -18.44 4.81
N GLY A 110 -15.62 -17.48 5.39
CA GLY A 110 -16.63 -17.70 6.44
C GLY A 110 -16.11 -17.57 7.87
N LEU A 111 -14.81 -17.30 8.04
CA LEU A 111 -14.18 -17.18 9.37
C LEU A 111 -14.53 -15.85 10.03
N SER A 112 -14.68 -15.88 11.36
CA SER A 112 -14.72 -14.66 12.18
C SER A 112 -13.30 -14.15 12.41
N VAL A 113 -13.14 -12.83 12.56
CA VAL A 113 -11.80 -12.22 12.57
C VAL A 113 -11.63 -11.24 13.71
N VAL A 114 -10.46 -11.29 14.36
CA VAL A 114 -9.94 -10.22 15.22
C VAL A 114 -8.77 -9.53 14.51
N GLY A 115 -8.99 -8.31 14.05
CA GLY A 115 -7.95 -7.47 13.45
C GLY A 115 -7.49 -6.38 14.40
N CYS A 116 -6.18 -6.18 14.55
CA CYS A 116 -5.64 -5.09 15.36
C CYS A 116 -4.55 -4.34 14.59
N ASP A 117 -4.59 -3.02 14.67
CA ASP A 117 -3.50 -2.17 14.21
C ASP A 117 -3.44 -0.89 15.05
N VAL A 118 -2.22 -0.47 15.35
CA VAL A 118 -1.98 0.74 16.12
C VAL A 118 -2.30 2.00 15.31
N ASN A 119 -2.16 1.93 13.98
CA ASN A 119 -2.36 3.06 13.11
C ASN A 119 -3.87 3.27 12.84
N PRO A 120 -4.44 4.45 13.17
CA PRO A 120 -5.86 4.71 12.99
C PRO A 120 -6.29 4.70 11.52
N MET A 121 -5.39 4.99 10.58
CA MET A 121 -5.68 4.90 9.15
C MET A 121 -5.77 3.45 8.68
N SER A 122 -4.93 2.53 9.18
CA SER A 122 -5.09 1.10 8.91
C SER A 122 -6.48 0.65 9.38
N PHE A 123 -6.77 0.86 10.66
CA PHE A 123 -8.06 0.53 11.27
C PHE A 123 -9.23 1.10 10.46
N TRP A 124 -9.21 2.40 10.17
CA TRP A 124 -10.29 3.06 9.43
C TRP A 124 -10.50 2.43 8.06
N THR A 125 -9.43 2.19 7.29
CA THR A 125 -9.54 1.67 5.92
C THR A 125 -10.08 0.24 5.90
N VAL A 126 -9.66 -0.61 6.83
CA VAL A 126 -10.18 -1.99 6.92
C VAL A 126 -11.62 -1.98 7.41
N ARG A 127 -11.97 -1.14 8.39
CA ARG A 127 -13.34 -0.96 8.87
C ARG A 127 -14.29 -0.61 7.73
N GLN A 128 -13.94 0.35 6.88
CA GLN A 128 -14.79 0.76 5.75
C GLN A 128 -14.87 -0.29 4.64
N ALA A 129 -13.84 -1.12 4.49
CA ALA A 129 -13.83 -2.23 3.55
C ALA A 129 -14.82 -3.32 3.95
N VAL A 130 -14.83 -3.72 5.24
CA VAL A 130 -15.70 -4.79 5.76
C VAL A 130 -17.10 -4.32 6.16
N ALA A 131 -17.28 -3.04 6.49
CA ALA A 131 -18.60 -2.51 6.85
C ALA A 131 -19.58 -2.63 5.66
N PRO A 132 -20.80 -3.14 5.85
CA PRO A 132 -21.82 -3.12 4.81
C PRO A 132 -22.06 -1.70 4.26
N LEU A 133 -22.28 -1.59 2.94
CA LEU A 133 -22.63 -0.32 2.30
C LEU A 133 -23.82 -0.45 1.35
N ASP A 134 -24.82 0.42 1.44
CA ASP A 134 -25.82 0.62 0.38
C ASP A 134 -25.17 1.37 -0.80
N LEU A 135 -24.93 0.64 -1.89
CA LEU A 135 -24.26 1.19 -3.08
C LEU A 135 -25.13 2.17 -3.86
N GLU A 136 -26.45 1.97 -3.88
CA GLU A 136 -27.37 2.87 -4.58
C GLU A 136 -27.45 4.20 -3.85
N ALA A 137 -27.55 4.16 -2.52
CA ALA A 137 -27.46 5.35 -1.69
C ALA A 137 -26.10 6.04 -1.86
N PHE A 138 -25.00 5.30 -1.79
CA PHE A 138 -23.66 5.86 -1.97
C PHE A 138 -23.50 6.56 -3.33
N GLU A 139 -23.89 5.93 -4.43
CA GLU A 139 -23.80 6.52 -5.77
C GLU A 139 -24.64 7.80 -5.90
N ARG A 140 -25.86 7.80 -5.35
CA ARG A 140 -26.75 8.98 -5.38
C ARG A 140 -26.17 10.15 -4.59
N GLU A 141 -25.75 9.93 -3.35
CA GLU A 141 -25.18 11.00 -2.51
C GLU A 141 -23.84 11.49 -3.08
N ALA A 142 -23.01 10.58 -3.62
CA ALA A 142 -21.76 10.95 -4.28
C ALA A 142 -22.02 11.88 -5.48
N ALA A 143 -23.02 11.55 -6.32
CA ALA A 143 -23.40 12.37 -7.46
C ALA A 143 -23.91 13.76 -7.01
N GLN A 144 -24.69 13.81 -5.92
CA GLN A 144 -25.18 15.06 -5.35
C GLN A 144 -24.02 15.94 -4.85
N VAL A 145 -23.11 15.38 -4.05
CA VAL A 145 -21.90 16.10 -3.57
C VAL A 145 -21.06 16.62 -4.74
N ILE A 146 -20.84 15.80 -5.77
CA ILE A 146 -20.11 16.22 -6.97
C ILE A 146 -20.82 17.39 -7.66
N GLN A 147 -22.14 17.33 -7.79
CA GLN A 147 -22.93 18.38 -8.45
C GLN A 147 -22.91 19.68 -7.66
N ASP A 148 -23.02 19.63 -6.34
CA ASP A 148 -23.00 20.82 -5.47
C ASP A 148 -21.64 21.52 -5.52
N VAL A 149 -20.55 20.75 -5.43
CA VAL A 149 -19.19 21.31 -5.58
C VAL A 149 -18.97 21.85 -6.99
N ARG A 150 -19.51 21.21 -8.02
CA ARG A 150 -19.41 21.68 -9.41
C ARG A 150 -20.16 23.00 -9.62
N ASN A 151 -21.34 23.14 -9.04
CA ASN A 151 -22.14 24.37 -9.09
C ASN A 151 -21.41 25.54 -8.42
N GLU A 152 -20.70 25.26 -7.32
CA GLU A 152 -20.00 26.29 -6.54
C GLU A 152 -18.63 26.66 -7.13
N LEU A 153 -17.85 25.68 -7.57
CA LEU A 153 -16.42 25.85 -7.88
C LEU A 153 -16.03 25.47 -9.31
N GLY A 154 -16.97 24.99 -10.14
CA GLY A 154 -16.68 24.44 -11.47
C GLY A 154 -15.93 25.41 -12.39
N ASP A 155 -16.18 26.71 -12.27
CA ASP A 155 -15.52 27.76 -13.07
C ASP A 155 -14.00 27.80 -12.88
N TYR A 156 -13.50 27.49 -11.67
CA TYR A 156 -12.07 27.48 -11.38
C TYR A 156 -11.30 26.34 -12.06
N TYR A 157 -12.03 25.39 -12.65
CA TYR A 157 -11.49 24.22 -13.35
C TYR A 157 -11.86 24.21 -14.83
N ARG A 158 -12.22 25.36 -15.40
CA ARG A 158 -12.49 25.55 -16.83
C ARG A 158 -11.51 26.54 -17.46
N THR A 159 -11.33 26.41 -18.77
CA THR A 159 -10.56 27.34 -19.61
C THR A 159 -11.22 27.50 -20.97
N ARG A 160 -10.75 28.43 -21.80
CA ARG A 160 -11.17 28.56 -23.20
C ARG A 160 -10.33 27.71 -24.14
N CYS A 161 -10.99 26.95 -25.00
CA CYS A 161 -10.37 26.15 -26.05
C CYS A 161 -9.63 27.05 -27.05
N THR A 162 -8.40 26.68 -27.42
CA THR A 162 -7.59 27.43 -28.39
C THR A 162 -8.13 27.35 -29.82
N GLU A 163 -8.96 26.34 -30.13
CA GLU A 163 -9.49 26.13 -31.48
C GLU A 163 -10.87 26.76 -31.71
N CYS A 164 -11.79 26.64 -30.73
CA CYS A 164 -13.17 27.10 -30.88
C CYS A 164 -13.60 28.20 -29.90
N ALA A 165 -12.73 28.62 -28.98
CA ALA A 165 -12.99 29.60 -27.92
C ALA A 165 -14.10 29.24 -26.89
N GLU A 166 -14.80 28.12 -27.07
CA GLU A 166 -15.75 27.57 -26.10
C GLU A 166 -15.07 27.18 -24.79
N LEU A 167 -15.86 27.13 -23.72
CA LEU A 167 -15.39 26.65 -22.42
C LEU A 167 -15.11 25.15 -22.47
N ALA A 168 -13.99 24.75 -21.89
CA ALA A 168 -13.53 23.39 -21.81
C ALA A 168 -13.05 23.07 -20.39
N ASP A 169 -13.22 21.81 -19.98
CA ASP A 169 -12.79 21.35 -18.67
C ASP A 169 -11.27 21.18 -18.64
N VAL A 170 -10.64 21.72 -17.59
CA VAL A 170 -9.22 21.53 -17.34
C VAL A 170 -9.01 20.14 -16.72
N LYS A 171 -8.00 19.44 -17.24
CA LYS A 171 -7.55 18.16 -16.72
C LYS A 171 -6.40 18.36 -15.73
N TYR A 172 -5.35 19.09 -16.13
CA TYR A 172 -4.19 19.38 -15.28
C TYR A 172 -3.70 20.82 -15.45
N PHE A 173 -3.22 21.39 -14.36
CA PHE A 173 -2.50 22.65 -14.29
C PHE A 173 -1.01 22.36 -14.05
N HIS A 174 -0.14 22.89 -14.90
CA HIS A 174 1.30 22.68 -14.80
C HIS A 174 1.97 23.89 -14.15
N LEU A 175 2.57 23.65 -13.00
CA LEU A 175 3.15 24.67 -12.12
C LEU A 175 4.67 24.49 -12.05
N VAL A 176 5.40 25.60 -11.98
CA VAL A 176 6.85 25.63 -11.78
C VAL A 176 7.18 26.46 -10.55
N LYS A 177 8.11 25.98 -9.72
CA LYS A 177 8.66 26.77 -8.61
C LYS A 177 9.49 27.93 -9.15
N HIS A 178 9.42 29.08 -8.49
CA HIS A 178 10.23 30.23 -8.87
C HIS A 178 10.89 30.92 -7.67
N CYS A 179 11.93 31.67 -7.94
CA CYS A 179 12.66 32.49 -6.96
C CYS A 179 13.04 33.84 -7.56
N ASP A 180 13.50 34.76 -6.73
CA ASP A 180 13.98 36.08 -7.20
C ASP A 180 15.49 36.00 -7.44
N CYS A 181 15.96 36.54 -8.57
CA CYS A 181 17.37 36.52 -8.89
C CYS A 181 18.15 37.48 -7.97
N PRO A 182 19.22 37.03 -7.28
CA PRO A 182 19.99 37.89 -6.38
C PRO A 182 20.71 39.04 -7.09
N SER A 183 20.89 38.95 -8.42
CA SER A 183 21.61 39.97 -9.20
C SER A 183 20.70 41.04 -9.78
N CYS A 184 19.51 40.67 -10.28
CA CYS A 184 18.62 41.61 -10.99
C CYS A 184 17.22 41.75 -10.38
N GLY A 185 16.92 41.02 -9.30
CA GLY A 185 15.63 41.04 -8.61
C GLY A 185 14.45 40.42 -9.38
N LYS A 186 14.62 40.07 -10.66
CA LYS A 186 13.56 39.48 -11.48
C LYS A 186 13.28 38.03 -11.09
N GLN A 187 12.03 37.62 -11.27
CA GLN A 187 11.57 36.26 -11.04
C GLN A 187 12.15 35.27 -12.07
N VAL A 188 12.64 34.13 -11.58
CA VAL A 188 13.28 33.05 -12.34
C VAL A 188 12.54 31.74 -12.09
N ASP A 189 12.06 31.10 -13.16
CA ASP A 189 11.41 29.79 -13.10
C ASP A 189 12.46 28.66 -13.04
N LEU A 190 12.25 27.72 -12.14
CA LEU A 190 13.20 26.65 -11.85
C LEU A 190 12.97 25.41 -12.72
N HIS A 191 12.90 25.56 -14.04
CA HIS A 191 12.69 24.43 -14.94
C HIS A 191 13.89 23.46 -14.92
N PRO A 192 13.71 22.18 -14.50
CA PRO A 192 14.77 21.15 -14.57
C PRO A 192 14.97 20.62 -16.00
N GLY A 193 14.04 20.96 -16.89
CA GLY A 193 13.96 20.65 -18.31
C GLY A 193 12.71 21.37 -18.85
N LEU A 194 12.70 21.63 -20.16
CA LEU A 194 11.65 22.43 -20.81
C LEU A 194 10.53 21.59 -21.43
N ARG A 195 10.73 20.27 -21.58
CA ARG A 195 9.75 19.36 -22.18
C ARG A 195 8.62 19.04 -21.20
N LEU A 196 7.39 19.25 -21.63
CA LEU A 196 6.16 18.92 -20.92
C LEU A 196 5.55 17.60 -21.39
N ALA A 197 5.60 17.29 -22.69
CA ALA A 197 5.04 16.07 -23.25
C ALA A 197 5.95 15.46 -24.31
N GLU A 198 6.07 14.13 -24.30
CA GLU A 198 6.74 13.37 -25.35
C GLU A 198 5.77 13.02 -26.49
N SER A 199 6.32 12.87 -27.69
CA SER A 199 5.55 12.51 -28.88
C SER A 199 5.22 11.01 -28.95
N VAL A 200 4.70 10.45 -27.84
CA VAL A 200 4.32 9.03 -27.74
C VAL A 200 2.81 8.88 -27.64
N ARG A 201 2.20 9.55 -26.65
CA ARG A 201 0.74 9.58 -26.46
C ARG A 201 0.10 10.87 -26.98
N HIS A 202 0.90 11.72 -27.61
CA HIS A 202 0.52 12.95 -28.29
C HIS A 202 1.39 13.05 -29.57
N PRO A 203 0.90 13.60 -30.69
CA PRO A 203 1.60 13.54 -31.98
C PRO A 203 2.91 14.33 -32.04
N ARG A 204 3.08 15.34 -31.20
CA ARG A 204 4.25 16.23 -31.17
C ARG A 204 4.89 16.25 -29.78
N GLU A 205 6.07 16.81 -29.65
CA GLU A 205 6.60 17.13 -28.32
C GLU A 205 6.10 18.52 -27.91
N VAL A 206 5.77 18.69 -26.63
CA VAL A 206 5.34 19.98 -26.07
C VAL A 206 6.45 20.51 -25.18
N TYR A 207 6.88 21.74 -25.40
CA TYR A 207 7.89 22.42 -24.58
C TYR A 207 7.39 23.76 -24.07
N HIS A 208 7.83 24.17 -22.88
CA HIS A 208 7.78 25.57 -22.46
C HIS A 208 9.02 26.31 -22.97
N CYS A 209 8.82 27.43 -23.69
CA CYS A 209 9.93 28.29 -24.10
C CYS A 209 10.12 29.43 -23.08
N PRO A 210 11.28 29.54 -22.40
CA PRO A 210 11.50 30.56 -21.37
C PRO A 210 11.64 31.97 -21.94
N ARG A 211 11.97 32.12 -23.24
CA ARG A 211 12.08 33.42 -23.91
C ARG A 211 10.73 33.96 -24.38
N CYS A 212 9.89 33.12 -24.99
CA CYS A 212 8.52 33.50 -25.37
C CYS A 212 7.56 33.49 -24.17
N ASN A 213 7.90 32.74 -23.12
CA ASN A 213 7.01 32.37 -22.03
C ASN A 213 5.69 31.73 -22.49
N THR A 214 5.77 30.83 -23.47
CA THR A 214 4.62 30.11 -24.03
C THR A 214 4.96 28.65 -24.25
N LEU A 215 3.95 27.77 -24.20
CA LEU A 215 4.05 26.41 -24.71
C LEU A 215 4.20 26.40 -26.23
N LYS A 216 5.00 25.46 -26.75
CA LYS A 216 5.27 25.23 -28.17
C LYS A 216 5.19 23.74 -28.47
N GLU A 217 4.46 23.40 -29.54
CA GLU A 217 4.48 22.06 -30.10
C GLU A 217 5.53 21.98 -31.22
N VAL A 218 6.44 21.02 -31.10
CA VAL A 218 7.54 20.81 -32.06
C VAL A 218 7.59 19.35 -32.48
N THR A 219 8.03 19.10 -33.71
CA THR A 219 8.34 17.74 -34.15
C THR A 219 9.52 17.21 -33.34
N ALA A 220 9.45 15.94 -32.94
CA ALA A 220 10.51 15.31 -32.16
C ALA A 220 11.88 15.45 -32.85
N SER A 221 12.86 15.95 -32.12
CA SER A 221 14.21 16.23 -32.62
C SER A 221 15.24 16.08 -31.50
N LYS A 222 16.48 15.76 -31.86
CA LYS A 222 17.61 15.77 -30.91
C LYS A 222 18.05 17.21 -30.56
N THR A 223 17.71 18.17 -31.39
CA THR A 223 18.04 19.60 -31.24
C THR A 223 16.77 20.44 -31.44
N PRO A 224 15.77 20.32 -30.55
CA PRO A 224 14.52 21.05 -30.66
C PRO A 224 14.76 22.55 -30.47
N HIS A 225 14.23 23.37 -31.38
CA HIS A 225 14.29 24.84 -31.30
C HIS A 225 12.89 25.43 -31.25
N CYS A 226 12.73 26.54 -30.54
CA CYS A 226 11.46 27.25 -30.47
C CYS A 226 11.11 27.82 -31.84
N PRO A 227 9.93 27.51 -32.41
CA PRO A 227 9.57 27.96 -33.76
C PRO A 227 9.35 29.47 -33.88
N GLN A 228 9.27 30.20 -32.75
CA GLN A 228 9.03 31.65 -32.73
C GLN A 228 10.30 32.47 -32.49
N CYS A 229 11.21 32.02 -31.62
CA CYS A 229 12.37 32.82 -31.21
C CYS A 229 13.71 32.09 -31.30
N ASP A 230 13.69 30.89 -31.90
CA ASP A 230 14.86 30.03 -32.12
C ASP A 230 15.64 29.65 -30.85
N TYR A 231 15.01 29.75 -29.68
CA TYR A 231 15.61 29.31 -28.43
C TYR A 231 15.81 27.78 -28.45
N ASP A 232 16.99 27.33 -28.06
CA ASP A 232 17.31 25.90 -27.90
C ASP A 232 16.50 25.28 -26.74
N LEU A 233 15.52 24.45 -27.08
CA LEU A 233 14.60 23.84 -26.13
C LEU A 233 15.18 22.58 -25.45
N ALA A 234 16.37 22.12 -25.85
CA ALA A 234 17.07 21.04 -25.14
C ALA A 234 17.75 21.53 -23.85
N GLN A 235 17.82 22.85 -23.64
CA GLN A 235 18.46 23.42 -22.47
C GLN A 235 17.77 22.99 -21.16
N ARG A 236 18.59 22.92 -20.11
CA ARG A 236 18.16 22.65 -18.74
C ARG A 236 18.54 23.86 -17.87
N PRO A 237 17.65 24.85 -17.72
CA PRO A 237 17.96 26.08 -16.99
C PRO A 237 18.38 25.84 -15.54
N THR A 238 17.85 24.77 -14.92
CA THR A 238 18.11 24.41 -13.53
C THR A 238 18.68 22.99 -13.42
N VAL A 239 19.88 22.86 -12.85
CA VAL A 239 20.60 21.60 -12.67
C VAL A 239 21.33 21.60 -11.32
N ARG A 240 21.24 20.51 -10.55
CA ARG A 240 21.97 20.30 -9.28
C ARG A 240 21.93 21.52 -8.33
N SER A 241 20.71 22.01 -8.08
CA SER A 241 20.45 23.17 -7.20
C SER A 241 20.96 24.53 -7.69
N VAL A 242 21.47 24.63 -8.92
CA VAL A 242 21.91 25.87 -9.56
C VAL A 242 20.95 26.20 -10.70
N THR A 243 20.57 27.47 -10.82
CA THR A 243 19.75 27.99 -11.91
C THR A 243 20.45 29.13 -12.63
N THR A 244 20.15 29.31 -13.91
CA THR A 244 20.63 30.44 -14.72
C THR A 244 19.47 31.42 -14.94
N CYS A 245 19.64 32.67 -14.50
CA CYS A 245 18.66 33.72 -14.72
C CYS A 245 18.48 33.99 -16.21
N GLN A 246 17.27 33.80 -16.73
CA GLN A 246 16.92 34.06 -18.13
C GLN A 246 16.92 35.56 -18.50
N HIS A 247 17.00 36.45 -17.51
CA HIS A 247 16.98 37.90 -17.71
C HIS A 247 18.36 38.56 -17.75
N CYS A 248 19.30 38.09 -16.93
CA CYS A 248 20.65 38.68 -16.83
C CYS A 248 21.80 37.68 -17.00
N GLY A 249 21.50 36.38 -17.15
CA GLY A 249 22.51 35.32 -17.31
C GLY A 249 23.22 34.89 -16.02
N ASN A 250 22.96 35.54 -14.88
CA ASN A 250 23.58 35.19 -13.60
C ASN A 250 23.25 33.75 -13.19
N LYS A 251 24.26 33.00 -12.75
CA LYS A 251 24.12 31.63 -12.23
C LYS A 251 24.21 31.65 -10.71
N PHE A 252 23.24 31.05 -10.03
CA PHE A 252 23.16 31.09 -8.57
C PHE A 252 22.48 29.85 -8.00
N ARG A 253 22.73 29.56 -6.71
CA ARG A 253 22.05 28.47 -6.00
C ARG A 253 20.65 28.94 -5.60
N PHE A 254 19.61 28.32 -6.14
CA PHE A 254 18.24 28.85 -5.94
C PHE A 254 17.69 28.61 -4.53
N ALA A 255 18.22 27.64 -3.79
CA ALA A 255 17.68 27.25 -2.48
C ALA A 255 17.70 28.38 -1.45
N GLU A 256 18.68 29.28 -1.53
CA GLU A 256 18.84 30.44 -0.64
C GLU A 256 17.87 31.58 -0.95
N HIS A 257 17.28 31.57 -2.16
CA HIS A 257 16.36 32.61 -2.65
C HIS A 257 14.93 32.08 -2.85
N LEU A 258 14.70 30.81 -2.52
CA LEU A 258 13.38 30.20 -2.60
C LEU A 258 12.53 30.68 -1.43
N GLY A 259 11.25 30.95 -1.70
CA GLY A 259 10.26 31.11 -0.63
C GLY A 259 10.20 29.87 0.25
N LYS A 260 9.86 30.04 1.53
CA LYS A 260 9.62 28.95 2.48
C LYS A 260 8.21 29.14 3.07
N PRO A 261 7.17 28.46 2.53
CA PRO A 261 7.21 27.45 1.48
C PRO A 261 7.46 28.00 0.05
N PRO A 262 7.85 27.16 -0.94
CA PRO A 262 8.15 27.59 -2.30
C PRO A 262 6.94 28.17 -3.02
N ARG A 263 7.14 29.29 -3.72
CA ARG A 263 6.13 29.92 -4.59
C ARG A 263 6.08 29.22 -5.95
N HIS A 264 4.90 29.16 -6.54
CA HIS A 264 4.64 28.46 -7.80
C HIS A 264 4.00 29.41 -8.83
N ARG A 265 4.33 29.20 -10.10
CA ARG A 265 3.74 29.91 -11.24
C ARG A 265 3.10 28.91 -12.20
N LEU A 266 1.89 29.22 -12.67
CA LEU A 266 1.24 28.45 -13.73
C LEU A 266 1.92 28.74 -15.07
N PHE A 267 2.35 27.68 -15.77
CA PHE A 267 3.03 27.81 -17.07
C PHE A 267 2.36 27.01 -18.20
N GLY A 268 1.43 26.10 -17.87
CA GLY A 268 0.72 25.29 -18.85
C GLY A 268 -0.59 24.74 -18.31
N ILE A 269 -1.54 24.50 -19.21
CA ILE A 269 -2.83 23.86 -18.91
C ILE A 269 -3.02 22.72 -19.91
N GLU A 270 -3.33 21.51 -19.42
CA GLU A 270 -3.89 20.42 -20.23
C GLU A 270 -5.41 20.40 -20.03
N TYR A 271 -6.18 20.47 -21.11
CA TYR A 271 -7.64 20.56 -21.07
C TYR A 271 -8.32 19.59 -22.04
N HIS A 272 -9.64 19.47 -21.93
CA HIS A 272 -10.47 18.61 -22.78
C HIS A 272 -11.70 19.37 -23.26
N CYS A 273 -11.70 19.75 -24.54
CA CYS A 273 -12.83 20.40 -25.18
C CYS A 273 -13.73 19.38 -25.86
N THR A 274 -14.96 19.22 -25.38
CA THR A 274 -15.94 18.28 -25.93
C THR A 274 -16.29 18.52 -27.40
N HIS A 275 -16.16 19.77 -27.89
CA HIS A 275 -16.42 20.12 -29.28
C HIS A 275 -15.29 19.73 -30.24
N CYS A 276 -14.04 19.81 -29.77
CA CYS A 276 -12.88 19.69 -30.65
C CYS A 276 -12.09 18.40 -30.45
N TYR A 277 -12.17 17.77 -29.29
CA TYR A 277 -11.28 16.67 -28.91
C TYR A 277 -11.35 15.47 -29.86
N GLU A 278 -12.53 15.13 -30.38
CA GLU A 278 -12.69 14.02 -31.35
C GLU A 278 -12.00 14.32 -32.69
N ASN A 279 -11.85 15.59 -33.04
CA ASN A 279 -11.28 16.05 -34.31
C ASN A 279 -9.80 16.43 -34.20
N ILE A 280 -9.26 16.51 -32.98
CA ILE A 280 -7.87 16.85 -32.72
C ILE A 280 -7.11 15.60 -32.31
N ARG A 281 -6.01 15.32 -33.00
CA ARG A 281 -5.14 14.19 -32.65
C ARG A 281 -4.32 14.53 -31.40
N GLY A 282 -4.54 13.79 -30.31
CA GLY A 282 -3.74 13.88 -29.08
C GLY A 282 -4.37 14.75 -28.00
N ARG A 283 -3.60 15.07 -26.94
CA ARG A 283 -4.03 15.97 -25.86
C ARG A 283 -4.02 17.43 -26.30
N GLN A 284 -4.83 18.26 -25.64
CA GLN A 284 -4.88 19.70 -25.87
C GLN A 284 -4.14 20.43 -24.75
N PHE A 285 -3.16 21.26 -25.13
CA PHE A 285 -2.37 22.07 -24.21
C PHE A 285 -2.51 23.55 -24.57
N LYS A 286 -2.51 24.43 -23.56
CA LYS A 286 -2.41 25.87 -23.78
C LYS A 286 -1.46 26.53 -22.79
N THR A 287 -0.95 27.69 -23.21
CA THR A 287 -0.34 28.64 -22.27
C THR A 287 -1.48 29.34 -21.52
N PRO A 288 -1.39 29.52 -20.19
CA PRO A 288 -2.39 30.27 -19.44
C PRO A 288 -2.51 31.71 -19.96
N ASP A 289 -3.74 32.20 -20.13
CA ASP A 289 -4.03 33.58 -20.48
C ASP A 289 -4.46 34.41 -19.25
N ALA A 290 -4.85 35.67 -19.48
CA ALA A 290 -5.24 36.57 -18.40
C ALA A 290 -6.51 36.11 -17.65
N ASP A 291 -7.45 35.45 -18.35
CA ASP A 291 -8.67 34.93 -17.74
C ASP A 291 -8.35 33.73 -16.83
N ASP A 292 -7.45 32.85 -17.29
CA ASP A 292 -6.95 31.72 -16.50
C ASP A 292 -6.25 32.18 -15.21
N LEU A 293 -5.44 33.24 -15.29
CA LEU A 293 -4.75 33.81 -14.13
C LEU A 293 -5.73 34.51 -13.17
N ALA A 294 -6.70 35.25 -13.69
CA ALA A 294 -7.74 35.89 -12.88
C ALA A 294 -8.60 34.88 -12.12
N LEU A 295 -8.81 33.67 -12.66
CA LEU A 295 -9.47 32.57 -11.94
C LEU A 295 -8.68 32.10 -10.71
N ILE A 296 -7.34 32.07 -10.79
CA ILE A 296 -6.48 31.70 -9.65
C ILE A 296 -6.60 32.74 -8.54
N ASP A 297 -6.51 34.03 -8.89
CA ASP A 297 -6.62 35.12 -7.93
C ASP A 297 -7.99 35.14 -7.25
N ARG A 298 -9.07 34.93 -8.02
CA ARG A 298 -10.43 34.79 -7.47
C ARG A 298 -10.58 33.59 -6.55
N ALA A 299 -9.97 32.45 -6.86
CA ALA A 299 -9.99 31.29 -5.97
C ALA A 299 -9.28 31.59 -4.64
N ALA A 300 -8.15 32.30 -4.69
CA ALA A 300 -7.44 32.74 -3.50
C ALA A 300 -8.24 33.75 -2.66
N GLU A 301 -8.93 34.69 -3.30
CA GLU A 301 -9.85 35.62 -2.63
C GLU A 301 -11.01 34.89 -1.95
N GLN A 302 -11.66 33.96 -2.66
CA GLN A 302 -12.76 33.18 -2.09
C GLN A 302 -12.28 32.31 -0.93
N LEU A 303 -11.11 31.65 -1.05
CA LEU A 303 -10.52 30.91 0.06
C LEU A 303 -10.34 31.79 1.29
N ARG A 304 -9.77 32.99 1.14
CA ARG A 304 -9.60 33.92 2.27
C ARG A 304 -10.92 34.30 2.91
N ALA A 305 -11.97 34.51 2.10
CA ALA A 305 -13.29 34.89 2.59
C ALA A 305 -14.03 33.75 3.31
N THR A 306 -13.80 32.50 2.92
CA THR A 306 -14.54 31.34 3.46
C THR A 306 -13.71 30.43 4.36
N ARG A 307 -12.42 30.73 4.58
CA ARG A 307 -11.45 29.82 5.24
C ARG A 307 -11.95 29.24 6.56
N ASP A 308 -12.50 30.07 7.43
CA ASP A 308 -12.94 29.69 8.77
C ASP A 308 -14.14 28.72 8.76
N GLN A 309 -14.84 28.63 7.63
CA GLN A 309 -15.97 27.72 7.43
C GLN A 309 -15.54 26.38 6.83
N LEU A 310 -14.27 26.23 6.46
CA LEU A 310 -13.74 25.04 5.77
C LEU A 310 -12.93 24.17 6.72
N LEU A 311 -13.04 22.85 6.52
CA LEU A 311 -12.34 21.85 7.31
C LEU A 311 -10.88 21.63 6.85
N ILE A 312 -10.13 22.72 6.68
CA ILE A 312 -8.71 22.67 6.26
C ILE A 312 -7.81 22.46 7.49
N PRO A 313 -6.98 21.41 7.55
CA PRO A 313 -6.07 21.20 8.68
C PRO A 313 -5.01 22.30 8.76
N GLU A 314 -4.66 22.72 9.97
CA GLU A 314 -3.57 23.68 10.23
C GLU A 314 -2.42 23.08 11.05
N ASP A 315 -2.51 21.76 11.23
CA ASP A 315 -1.61 20.89 11.94
C ASP A 315 -0.17 21.04 11.43
N ALA A 316 0.76 21.07 12.39
CA ALA A 316 2.18 21.03 12.08
C ALA A 316 2.57 19.68 11.47
N ILE A 317 3.56 19.69 10.58
CA ILE A 317 4.22 18.48 10.10
C ILE A 317 5.20 18.05 11.20
N PRO A 318 5.04 16.89 11.87
CA PRO A 318 5.98 16.45 12.88
C PRO A 318 7.29 15.97 12.24
N ALA A 319 8.41 16.19 12.92
CA ALA A 319 9.72 15.76 12.44
C ALA A 319 9.85 14.23 12.41
N GLY A 320 10.52 13.71 11.37
CA GLY A 320 10.72 12.29 11.12
C GLY A 320 11.57 12.07 9.87
N ASP A 321 11.86 10.82 9.54
CA ASP A 321 12.82 10.46 8.49
C ASP A 321 12.32 10.93 7.12
N GLU A 322 11.05 10.70 6.79
CA GLU A 322 10.45 11.10 5.51
C GLU A 322 10.04 12.58 5.50
N THR A 323 9.51 13.06 6.62
CA THR A 323 9.05 14.44 6.78
C THR A 323 10.19 15.47 6.89
N SER A 324 11.41 15.05 7.27
CA SER A 324 12.62 15.89 7.23
C SER A 324 12.85 16.54 5.86
N ARG A 325 12.46 15.85 4.78
CA ARG A 325 12.54 16.36 3.41
C ARG A 325 11.60 17.55 3.20
N LEU A 326 10.39 17.52 3.75
CA LEU A 326 9.43 18.62 3.67
C LEU A 326 9.96 19.87 4.39
N HIS A 327 10.49 19.70 5.60
CA HIS A 327 11.07 20.79 6.38
C HIS A 327 12.26 21.47 5.70
N ARG A 328 13.13 20.70 5.02
CA ARG A 328 14.23 21.27 4.24
C ARG A 328 13.77 22.20 3.11
N TRP A 329 12.56 22.00 2.59
CA TRP A 329 11.93 22.88 1.60
C TRP A 329 11.08 23.99 2.21
N GLY A 330 11.01 24.10 3.54
CA GLY A 330 10.28 25.14 4.25
C GLY A 330 8.80 24.85 4.45
N TYR A 331 8.37 23.59 4.30
CA TYR A 331 7.02 23.17 4.69
C TYR A 331 7.02 22.78 6.17
N HIS A 332 6.13 23.40 6.94
CA HIS A 332 5.95 23.21 8.38
C HIS A 332 4.51 22.86 8.77
N LYS A 333 3.53 23.14 7.90
CA LYS A 333 2.13 22.75 8.08
C LYS A 333 1.61 21.95 6.90
N TRP A 334 0.69 21.02 7.14
CA TRP A 334 0.17 20.16 6.07
C TRP A 334 -0.57 20.93 4.98
N ASN A 335 -1.28 22.01 5.31
CA ASN A 335 -1.99 22.84 4.33
C ASN A 335 -1.06 23.62 3.39
N GLU A 336 0.23 23.77 3.70
CA GLU A 336 1.21 24.44 2.83
C GLU A 336 1.58 23.58 1.60
N LEU A 337 1.19 22.30 1.58
CA LEU A 337 1.43 21.39 0.45
C LEU A 337 0.39 21.56 -0.68
N PHE A 338 -0.51 22.53 -0.59
CA PHE A 338 -1.65 22.70 -1.49
C PHE A 338 -1.66 24.13 -2.06
N SER A 339 -2.17 24.30 -3.29
CA SER A 339 -2.49 25.66 -3.79
C SER A 339 -3.76 26.19 -3.14
N ASP A 340 -3.97 27.51 -3.18
CA ASP A 340 -5.20 28.12 -2.66
C ASP A 340 -6.47 27.56 -3.32
N ARG A 341 -6.41 27.30 -4.64
CA ARG A 341 -7.50 26.64 -5.38
C ARG A 341 -7.75 25.22 -4.87
N GLN A 342 -6.71 24.44 -4.60
CA GLN A 342 -6.85 23.11 -4.01
C GLN A 342 -7.43 23.17 -2.60
N LEU A 343 -6.98 24.10 -1.76
CA LEU A 343 -7.50 24.27 -0.40
C LEU A 343 -8.99 24.66 -0.39
N LEU A 344 -9.39 25.59 -1.27
CA LEU A 344 -10.80 25.94 -1.46
C LEU A 344 -11.60 24.71 -1.89
N GLY A 345 -11.15 24.02 -2.94
CA GLY A 345 -11.81 22.84 -3.47
C GLY A 345 -11.96 21.70 -2.46
N LEU A 346 -10.87 21.33 -1.80
CA LEU A 346 -10.84 20.25 -0.81
C LEU A 346 -11.66 20.62 0.43
N GLY A 347 -11.56 21.86 0.91
CA GLY A 347 -12.34 22.35 2.04
C GLY A 347 -13.85 22.32 1.75
N THR A 348 -14.28 22.84 0.60
CA THR A 348 -15.69 22.82 0.18
C THR A 348 -16.18 21.39 -0.03
N LEU A 349 -15.39 20.53 -0.68
CA LEU A 349 -15.74 19.13 -0.88
C LEU A 349 -15.94 18.39 0.45
N MET A 350 -15.01 18.56 1.40
CA MET A 350 -15.12 17.95 2.73
C MET A 350 -16.35 18.47 3.50
N LYS A 351 -16.65 19.77 3.38
CA LYS A 351 -17.87 20.36 3.96
C LYS A 351 -19.13 19.71 3.39
N ARG A 352 -19.22 19.56 2.05
CA ARG A 352 -20.38 18.87 1.43
C ARG A 352 -20.50 17.42 1.85
N ILE A 353 -19.39 16.70 1.97
CA ILE A 353 -19.39 15.33 2.51
C ILE A 353 -19.92 15.33 3.95
N SER A 354 -19.57 16.33 4.77
CA SER A 354 -20.02 16.42 6.17
C SER A 354 -21.54 16.62 6.30
N GLU A 355 -22.18 17.16 5.27
CA GLU A 355 -23.62 17.45 5.21
C GLU A 355 -24.44 16.21 4.76
N VAL A 356 -23.79 15.12 4.33
CA VAL A 356 -24.47 13.88 3.92
C VAL A 356 -25.16 13.22 5.12
N PRO A 357 -26.48 12.95 5.08
CA PRO A 357 -27.22 12.49 6.26
C PRO A 357 -26.82 11.10 6.78
N SER A 358 -26.61 10.14 5.87
CA SER A 358 -26.25 8.76 6.25
C SER A 358 -24.79 8.69 6.68
N ASP A 359 -24.54 8.29 7.94
CA ASP A 359 -23.20 8.09 8.49
C ASP A 359 -22.39 7.10 7.65
N GLU A 360 -23.01 6.01 7.21
CA GLU A 360 -22.39 4.98 6.40
C GLU A 360 -21.87 5.54 5.06
N VAL A 361 -22.73 6.28 4.35
CA VAL A 361 -22.38 6.90 3.07
C VAL A 361 -21.39 8.05 3.27
N ARG A 362 -21.57 8.83 4.34
CA ARG A 362 -20.68 9.94 4.71
C ARG A 362 -19.27 9.44 5.01
N TYR A 363 -19.12 8.33 5.73
CA TYR A 363 -17.85 7.71 6.05
C TYR A 363 -17.19 7.04 4.82
N ALA A 364 -18.00 6.43 3.94
CA ALA A 364 -17.51 5.95 2.65
C ALA A 364 -16.95 7.10 1.81
N LEU A 365 -17.67 8.23 1.68
CA LEU A 365 -17.21 9.42 0.96
C LEU A 365 -15.99 10.09 1.61
N ALA A 366 -15.91 10.12 2.94
CA ALA A 366 -14.71 10.60 3.63
C ALA A 366 -13.49 9.71 3.33
N THR A 367 -13.69 8.40 3.21
CA THR A 367 -12.63 7.45 2.81
C THR A 367 -12.18 7.67 1.36
N VAL A 368 -13.14 7.90 0.45
CA VAL A 368 -12.87 8.31 -0.94
C VAL A 368 -12.05 9.59 -0.97
N PHE A 369 -12.44 10.60 -0.20
CA PHE A 369 -11.73 11.87 -0.07
C PHE A 369 -10.28 11.66 0.40
N SER A 370 -10.09 10.86 1.45
CA SER A 370 -8.76 10.55 2.00
C SER A 370 -7.83 9.91 0.97
N ASP A 371 -8.30 8.92 0.21
CA ASP A 371 -7.49 8.26 -0.80
C ASP A 371 -7.18 9.18 -2.00
N PHE A 372 -8.14 10.06 -2.32
CA PHE A 372 -8.07 11.04 -3.40
C PHE A 372 -7.04 12.16 -3.14
N LEU A 373 -6.83 12.58 -1.88
CA LEU A 373 -5.87 13.63 -1.49
C LEU A 373 -4.47 13.42 -2.05
N ARG A 374 -4.07 12.15 -2.25
CA ARG A 374 -2.75 11.80 -2.80
C ARG A 374 -2.49 12.40 -4.18
N TYR A 375 -3.54 12.73 -4.93
CA TYR A 375 -3.51 13.37 -6.25
C TYR A 375 -3.79 14.88 -6.23
N GLN A 376 -4.02 15.46 -5.06
CA GLN A 376 -4.49 16.85 -4.91
C GLN A 376 -3.50 17.67 -4.09
N ASN A 377 -2.23 17.70 -4.47
CA ASN A 377 -1.23 18.49 -3.76
C ASN A 377 -0.11 18.96 -4.71
N LEU A 378 0.71 19.89 -4.26
CA LEU A 378 1.81 20.49 -5.01
C LEU A 378 3.07 19.60 -5.08
N LEU A 379 3.03 18.38 -4.53
CA LEU A 379 4.08 17.38 -4.73
C LEU A 379 3.74 16.38 -5.84
N CYS A 380 2.51 16.42 -6.37
CA CYS A 380 2.12 15.63 -7.52
C CYS A 380 2.98 15.95 -8.75
N ARG A 381 3.36 14.91 -9.49
CA ARG A 381 4.24 15.02 -10.67
C ARG A 381 3.48 14.71 -11.94
N TYR A 382 3.96 15.24 -13.07
CA TYR A 382 3.42 14.91 -14.38
C TYR A 382 4.32 13.92 -15.09
N ASP A 383 3.74 12.82 -15.57
CA ASP A 383 4.44 11.84 -16.39
C ASP A 383 4.42 12.30 -17.86
N THR A 384 5.56 12.73 -18.38
CA THR A 384 5.69 13.28 -19.73
C THR A 384 5.48 12.25 -20.83
N TYR A 385 5.57 10.96 -20.51
CA TYR A 385 5.34 9.85 -21.43
C TYR A 385 3.88 9.39 -21.39
N ALA A 386 3.37 9.12 -20.18
CA ALA A 386 2.02 8.59 -19.98
C ALA A 386 0.92 9.67 -20.04
N LEU A 387 1.30 10.95 -19.96
CA LEU A 387 0.43 12.13 -19.97
C LEU A 387 -0.64 12.09 -18.87
N LYS A 388 -0.16 11.85 -17.64
CA LYS A 388 -0.99 11.70 -16.43
C LYS A 388 -0.30 12.26 -15.19
N CYS A 389 -1.12 12.69 -14.24
CA CYS A 389 -0.68 13.02 -12.89
C CYS A 389 -0.24 11.73 -12.16
N GLN A 390 0.86 11.81 -11.43
CA GLN A 390 1.35 10.80 -10.50
C GLN A 390 1.11 11.31 -9.07
N ASP A 391 0.62 10.43 -8.20
CA ASP A 391 0.34 10.79 -6.80
C ASP A 391 1.61 10.96 -5.97
N ILE A 392 1.46 11.65 -4.83
CA ILE A 392 2.53 11.93 -3.87
C ILE A 392 3.26 10.66 -3.41
N PHE A 393 2.56 9.53 -3.31
CA PHE A 393 3.11 8.25 -2.86
C PHE A 393 3.48 7.31 -4.01
N ALA A 394 3.64 7.81 -5.24
CA ALA A 394 4.21 7.02 -6.34
C ALA A 394 5.64 6.50 -6.04
N VAL A 395 6.29 7.12 -5.05
CA VAL A 395 7.47 6.58 -4.34
C VAL A 395 7.12 6.56 -2.84
N HIS A 396 7.71 5.64 -2.06
CA HIS A 396 7.49 5.56 -0.62
C HIS A 396 8.18 6.72 0.11
N GLY A 397 7.63 7.93 0.02
CA GLY A 397 8.20 9.15 0.60
C GLY A 397 7.56 10.43 0.08
N PHE A 398 8.10 11.59 0.47
CA PHE A 398 7.63 12.92 0.06
C PHE A 398 8.56 13.60 -0.98
N PRO A 399 8.64 13.14 -2.24
CA PRO A 399 9.54 13.74 -3.23
C PRO A 399 9.10 15.17 -3.56
N VAL A 400 10.01 16.14 -3.34
CA VAL A 400 9.75 17.54 -3.68
C VAL A 400 10.40 17.85 -5.03
N ALA A 401 9.60 17.92 -6.09
CA ALA A 401 10.05 18.26 -7.44
C ALA A 401 9.98 19.78 -7.72
N LEU A 402 10.69 20.26 -8.74
CA LEU A 402 10.63 21.67 -9.16
C LEU A 402 9.39 22.00 -9.99
N LEU A 403 8.79 20.99 -10.61
CA LEU A 403 7.52 21.06 -11.32
C LEU A 403 6.45 20.37 -10.48
N ALA A 404 5.25 20.95 -10.45
CA ALA A 404 4.07 20.38 -9.83
C ALA A 404 2.96 20.21 -10.87
N CYS A 405 2.20 19.13 -10.73
CA CYS A 405 1.03 18.82 -11.52
C CYS A 405 -0.20 18.94 -10.62
N GLU A 406 -0.86 20.09 -10.66
CA GLU A 406 -2.12 20.25 -9.96
C GLU A 406 -3.24 19.61 -10.79
N ASN A 407 -3.93 18.65 -10.19
CA ASN A 407 -5.00 17.92 -10.83
C ASN A 407 -6.35 18.64 -10.69
N SER A 408 -7.25 18.45 -11.65
CA SER A 408 -8.63 18.90 -11.51
C SER A 408 -9.31 18.17 -10.34
N LEU A 409 -10.01 18.92 -9.48
CA LEU A 409 -10.57 18.42 -8.23
C LEU A 409 -11.62 17.34 -8.50
N LEU A 410 -12.74 17.71 -9.13
CA LEU A 410 -13.79 16.76 -9.49
C LEU A 410 -13.38 15.92 -10.70
N GLY A 411 -12.75 16.56 -11.69
CA GLY A 411 -12.32 15.95 -12.94
C GLY A 411 -13.46 15.62 -13.90
N ILE A 412 -13.08 14.95 -14.99
CA ILE A 412 -13.95 14.67 -16.13
C ILE A 412 -14.22 13.15 -16.15
N PRO A 413 -15.49 12.70 -16.15
CA PRO A 413 -15.81 11.27 -16.20
C PRO A 413 -15.11 10.57 -17.37
N LYS A 414 -14.47 9.42 -17.09
CA LYS A 414 -13.74 8.59 -18.07
C LYS A 414 -12.51 9.26 -18.71
N VAL A 415 -12.14 10.47 -18.30
CA VAL A 415 -10.99 11.21 -18.87
C VAL A 415 -9.99 11.56 -17.77
N GLY A 416 -8.75 11.10 -17.97
CA GLY A 416 -7.68 11.32 -17.00
C GLY A 416 -7.70 10.32 -15.85
N SER A 417 -7.11 10.71 -14.72
CA SER A 417 -7.02 9.89 -13.52
C SER A 417 -6.72 10.78 -12.32
N GLY A 418 -7.07 10.35 -11.11
CA GLY A 418 -6.67 11.06 -9.90
C GLY A 418 -7.67 12.11 -9.39
N SER A 419 -8.76 12.34 -10.12
CA SER A 419 -9.83 13.26 -9.71
C SER A 419 -10.93 12.56 -8.88
N PHE A 420 -11.74 13.30 -8.14
CA PHE A 420 -12.71 12.73 -7.18
C PHE A 420 -13.69 11.75 -7.83
N VAL A 421 -14.21 12.03 -9.04
CA VAL A 421 -15.10 11.11 -9.78
C VAL A 421 -14.45 9.75 -10.05
N HIS A 422 -13.13 9.72 -10.25
CA HIS A 422 -12.40 8.47 -10.48
C HIS A 422 -12.29 7.65 -9.18
N PHE A 423 -12.15 8.31 -8.03
CA PHE A 423 -12.08 7.63 -6.74
C PHE A 423 -13.44 7.13 -6.26
N VAL A 424 -14.53 7.84 -6.56
CA VAL A 424 -15.90 7.33 -6.34
C VAL A 424 -16.11 6.04 -7.13
N ALA A 425 -15.79 6.03 -8.43
CA ALA A 425 -15.91 4.83 -9.27
C ALA A 425 -15.00 3.68 -8.81
N LYS A 426 -13.78 4.01 -8.36
CA LYS A 426 -12.81 3.06 -7.81
C LYS A 426 -13.34 2.41 -6.52
N TYR A 427 -13.91 3.21 -5.61
CA TYR A 427 -14.48 2.75 -4.35
C TYR A 427 -15.73 1.89 -4.58
N LEU A 428 -16.60 2.31 -5.50
CA LEU A 428 -17.77 1.53 -5.90
C LEU A 428 -17.36 0.15 -6.41
N LYS A 429 -16.36 0.07 -7.29
CA LYS A 429 -15.82 -1.22 -7.78
C LYS A 429 -15.25 -2.08 -6.64
N ALA A 430 -14.58 -1.46 -5.66
CA ALA A 430 -14.05 -2.15 -4.49
C ALA A 430 -15.17 -2.75 -3.63
N LYS A 431 -16.26 -2.00 -3.38
CA LYS A 431 -17.40 -2.46 -2.58
C LYS A 431 -18.30 -3.46 -3.32
N GLN A 432 -18.43 -3.33 -4.64
CA GLN A 432 -19.06 -4.37 -5.48
C GLN A 432 -18.33 -5.71 -5.35
N TYR A 433 -17.00 -5.68 -5.37
CA TYR A 433 -16.19 -6.87 -5.10
C TYR A 433 -16.35 -7.36 -3.66
N ALA A 434 -16.47 -6.46 -2.67
CA ALA A 434 -16.70 -6.85 -1.28
C ALA A 434 -18.03 -7.62 -1.12
N LYS A 435 -19.11 -7.16 -1.76
CA LYS A 435 -20.41 -7.83 -1.75
C LYS A 435 -20.43 -9.14 -2.54
N HIS A 436 -19.75 -9.15 -3.68
CA HIS A 436 -19.76 -10.27 -4.63
C HIS A 436 -18.33 -10.59 -5.08
N PRO A 437 -17.53 -11.24 -4.22
CA PRO A 437 -16.16 -11.60 -4.53
C PRO A 437 -16.06 -12.56 -5.72
N TYR A 438 -14.94 -12.46 -6.42
CA TYR A 438 -14.60 -13.34 -7.53
C TYR A 438 -13.12 -13.70 -7.50
N GLU A 439 -12.77 -14.78 -8.20
CA GLU A 439 -11.39 -15.11 -8.55
C GLU A 439 -11.14 -14.87 -10.04
N ILE A 440 -9.88 -14.67 -10.43
CA ILE A 440 -9.48 -14.64 -11.84
C ILE A 440 -8.87 -15.99 -12.19
N VAL A 441 -9.60 -16.75 -13.01
CA VAL A 441 -9.12 -18.01 -13.59
C VAL A 441 -8.64 -17.80 -15.02
N TYR A 442 -7.91 -18.78 -15.55
CA TYR A 442 -7.33 -18.69 -16.88
C TYR A 442 -7.76 -19.86 -17.74
N ASP A 443 -8.37 -19.54 -18.87
CA ASP A 443 -8.67 -20.46 -19.95
C ASP A 443 -7.60 -20.26 -21.04
N GLY A 444 -6.54 -21.06 -20.96
CA GLY A 444 -5.29 -20.83 -21.69
C GLY A 444 -4.67 -19.48 -21.32
N LYS A 445 -4.63 -18.54 -22.27
CA LYS A 445 -4.12 -17.16 -22.04
C LYS A 445 -5.23 -16.17 -21.67
N ARG A 446 -6.51 -16.55 -21.79
CA ARG A 446 -7.65 -15.66 -21.55
C ARG A 446 -7.92 -15.57 -20.05
N LYS A 447 -8.00 -14.33 -19.53
CA LYS A 447 -8.49 -14.06 -18.17
C LYS A 447 -10.01 -14.22 -18.12
N VAL A 448 -10.51 -14.98 -17.17
CA VAL A 448 -11.94 -15.19 -16.94
C VAL A 448 -12.25 -14.84 -15.49
N ILE A 449 -13.28 -14.01 -15.27
CA ILE A 449 -13.79 -13.71 -13.94
C ILE A 449 -14.66 -14.90 -13.51
N HIS A 450 -14.34 -15.48 -12.36
CA HIS A 450 -15.06 -16.60 -11.76
C HIS A 450 -15.71 -16.12 -10.44
N PRO A 451 -16.99 -15.70 -10.46
CA PRO A 451 -17.71 -15.32 -9.26
C PRO A 451 -17.76 -16.45 -8.24
N ILE A 452 -17.62 -16.13 -6.96
CA ILE A 452 -17.74 -17.10 -5.87
C ILE A 452 -19.03 -16.83 -5.10
N ALA A 453 -20.14 -17.39 -5.58
CA ALA A 453 -21.46 -17.17 -4.98
C ALA A 453 -21.50 -17.69 -3.54
N GLY A 454 -21.90 -16.84 -2.58
CA GLY A 454 -21.97 -17.18 -1.17
C GLY A 454 -20.84 -16.60 -0.31
N GLU A 455 -19.74 -16.15 -0.91
CA GLU A 455 -18.70 -15.40 -0.19
C GLU A 455 -19.04 -13.90 -0.11
N SER A 456 -18.57 -13.25 0.95
CA SER A 456 -18.63 -11.79 1.13
C SER A 456 -17.43 -11.31 1.95
N ILE A 457 -16.99 -10.09 1.71
CA ILE A 457 -16.10 -9.34 2.61
C ILE A 457 -16.92 -8.46 3.55
N GLU A 458 -18.14 -8.08 3.15
CA GLU A 458 -19.03 -7.34 4.03
C GLU A 458 -19.49 -8.25 5.18
N THR A 459 -19.14 -7.87 6.40
CA THR A 459 -19.38 -8.65 7.62
C THR A 459 -19.74 -7.70 8.77
N PRO A 460 -20.69 -8.06 9.65
CA PRO A 460 -21.02 -7.28 10.82
C PRO A 460 -19.80 -7.00 11.70
N LEU A 461 -19.67 -5.74 12.13
CA LEU A 461 -18.63 -5.31 13.06
C LEU A 461 -19.12 -5.45 14.50
N VAL A 462 -18.28 -5.99 15.37
CA VAL A 462 -18.49 -6.09 16.82
C VAL A 462 -17.38 -5.36 17.58
N GLU A 463 -17.64 -5.02 18.84
CA GLU A 463 -16.72 -4.22 19.69
C GLU A 463 -15.85 -5.10 20.61
N SER A 464 -16.02 -6.43 20.55
CA SER A 464 -15.28 -7.41 21.34
C SER A 464 -15.06 -8.70 20.55
N GLU A 465 -14.24 -9.59 21.08
CA GLU A 465 -13.94 -10.86 20.44
C GLU A 465 -15.20 -11.66 20.07
N PRO A 466 -15.32 -12.13 18.80
CA PRO A 466 -16.50 -12.86 18.33
C PRO A 466 -16.56 -14.28 18.91
N GLU A 467 -17.73 -14.92 18.82
CA GLU A 467 -17.95 -16.32 19.24
C GLU A 467 -17.69 -17.34 18.12
N GLY A 468 -17.29 -16.88 16.93
CA GLY A 468 -17.03 -17.71 15.75
C GLY A 468 -18.27 -17.94 14.88
N ARG A 469 -19.48 -17.94 15.45
CA ARG A 469 -20.77 -17.94 14.75
C ARG A 469 -21.83 -17.09 15.49
N PRO A 470 -22.64 -16.25 14.80
CA PRO A 470 -22.55 -15.92 13.37
C PRO A 470 -21.20 -15.28 13.02
N GLN A 471 -20.88 -15.21 11.73
CA GLN A 471 -19.62 -14.63 11.29
C GLN A 471 -19.57 -13.13 11.62
N GLU A 472 -18.53 -12.73 12.36
CA GLU A 472 -18.37 -11.36 12.86
C GLU A 472 -16.90 -10.91 12.77
N VAL A 473 -16.68 -9.60 12.68
CA VAL A 473 -15.35 -9.00 12.67
C VAL A 473 -15.20 -8.02 13.83
N TRP A 474 -14.21 -8.25 14.69
CA TRP A 474 -13.74 -7.26 15.66
C TRP A 474 -12.50 -6.56 15.12
N LEU A 475 -12.57 -5.25 14.96
CA LEU A 475 -11.39 -4.44 14.65
C LEU A 475 -11.04 -3.58 15.88
N SER A 476 -9.77 -3.60 16.27
CA SER A 476 -9.24 -2.77 17.35
C SER A 476 -8.23 -1.76 16.80
N ASN A 477 -8.40 -0.48 17.17
CA ASN A 477 -7.36 0.53 16.98
C ASN A 477 -6.57 0.68 18.27
N GLY A 478 -5.32 0.22 18.25
CA GLY A 478 -4.44 0.28 19.40
C GLY A 478 -3.29 -0.70 19.28
N PRO A 479 -2.36 -0.67 20.23
CA PRO A 479 -1.22 -1.57 20.23
C PRO A 479 -1.67 -2.99 20.52
N SER A 480 -1.25 -3.93 19.68
CA SER A 480 -1.58 -5.36 19.82
C SER A 480 -1.02 -5.96 21.11
N GLN A 481 0.01 -5.32 21.69
CA GLN A 481 0.55 -5.59 23.03
C GLN A 481 -0.50 -5.42 24.13
N LYS A 482 -1.55 -4.62 23.92
CA LYS A 482 -2.63 -4.35 24.90
C LYS A 482 -3.96 -5.00 24.53
N LEU A 483 -4.00 -5.82 23.47
CA LEU A 483 -5.24 -6.48 23.04
C LEU A 483 -5.68 -7.53 24.07
N MET A 484 -6.93 -7.47 24.51
CA MET A 484 -7.47 -8.42 25.49
C MET A 484 -8.24 -9.51 24.75
N LEU A 485 -7.69 -10.72 24.75
CA LEU A 485 -8.26 -11.91 24.12
C LEU A 485 -8.62 -12.93 25.19
N ARG A 486 -9.66 -13.73 24.92
CA ARG A 486 -9.99 -14.90 25.73
C ARG A 486 -8.89 -15.96 25.56
N ALA A 487 -8.62 -16.72 26.62
CA ALA A 487 -7.71 -17.85 26.52
C ALA A 487 -8.33 -18.95 25.67
N GLU A 488 -7.52 -19.63 24.84
CA GLU A 488 -7.93 -20.77 24.01
C GLU A 488 -9.17 -20.52 23.13
N SER A 489 -9.33 -19.30 22.61
CA SER A 489 -10.45 -18.91 21.75
C SER A 489 -10.12 -18.94 20.25
N LEU A 490 -8.87 -18.66 19.88
CA LEU A 490 -8.45 -18.52 18.49
C LEU A 490 -8.16 -19.88 17.84
N ASP A 491 -8.71 -20.09 16.65
CA ASP A 491 -8.45 -21.26 15.79
C ASP A 491 -7.21 -21.07 14.90
N GLY A 492 -6.68 -19.85 14.81
CA GLY A 492 -5.39 -19.57 14.19
C GLY A 492 -5.03 -18.09 14.19
N VAL A 493 -3.75 -17.79 14.03
CA VAL A 493 -3.23 -16.43 13.84
C VAL A 493 -2.53 -16.40 12.49
N PHE A 494 -2.91 -15.48 11.61
CA PHE A 494 -2.33 -15.33 10.28
C PHE A 494 -1.94 -13.86 10.11
N THR A 495 -0.65 -13.57 9.91
CA THR A 495 -0.20 -12.18 9.95
C THR A 495 1.05 -11.92 9.10
N ASP A 496 1.30 -10.66 8.79
CA ASP A 496 2.52 -10.16 8.13
C ASP A 496 3.14 -9.09 9.05
N PRO A 497 4.03 -9.49 9.98
CA PRO A 497 4.56 -8.57 10.98
C PRO A 497 5.40 -7.46 10.33
N PRO A 498 5.53 -6.30 11.00
CA PRO A 498 6.36 -5.21 10.49
C PRO A 498 7.84 -5.63 10.42
N TYR A 499 8.58 -5.03 9.48
CA TYR A 499 10.01 -5.24 9.33
C TYR A 499 10.75 -4.07 9.96
N TYR A 500 11.91 -4.35 10.58
CA TYR A 500 12.68 -3.34 11.30
C TYR A 500 13.04 -2.11 10.44
N ASP A 501 13.54 -2.31 9.22
CA ASP A 501 14.00 -1.23 8.32
C ASP A 501 12.96 -0.80 7.26
N ASN A 502 11.66 -0.95 7.54
CA ASN A 502 10.61 -0.69 6.55
C ASN A 502 10.09 0.75 6.53
N VAL A 503 9.36 1.05 5.45
CA VAL A 503 8.69 2.33 5.15
C VAL A 503 7.99 2.91 6.40
N GLN A 504 8.22 4.20 6.67
CA GLN A 504 7.62 4.94 7.80
C GLN A 504 6.12 5.21 7.57
N TYR A 505 5.28 4.19 7.73
CA TYR A 505 3.85 4.25 7.38
C TYR A 505 3.09 5.37 8.09
N ALA A 506 3.36 5.57 9.37
CA ALA A 506 2.73 6.62 10.16
C ALA A 506 3.10 8.01 9.66
N GLU A 507 4.37 8.29 9.40
CA GLU A 507 4.81 9.58 8.83
C GLU A 507 4.11 9.89 7.50
N LEU A 508 3.95 8.88 6.66
CA LEU A 508 3.29 9.06 5.36
C LEU A 508 1.77 9.22 5.51
N MET A 509 1.14 8.47 6.40
CA MET A 509 -0.30 8.50 6.61
C MET A 509 -0.80 9.75 7.34
N ASP A 510 0.06 10.46 8.09
CA ASP A 510 -0.26 11.77 8.68
C ASP A 510 -0.86 12.74 7.64
N PHE A 511 -0.34 12.72 6.40
CA PHE A 511 -0.82 13.57 5.29
C PHE A 511 -2.34 13.41 5.03
N CYS A 512 -2.84 12.18 5.06
CA CYS A 512 -4.26 11.88 4.89
C CYS A 512 -5.02 12.01 6.23
N TYR A 513 -4.39 11.56 7.31
CA TYR A 513 -4.97 11.50 8.65
C TYR A 513 -5.44 12.86 9.14
N VAL A 514 -4.64 13.92 9.01
CA VAL A 514 -5.00 15.25 9.55
C VAL A 514 -6.30 15.82 8.97
N TRP A 515 -6.62 15.48 7.72
CA TRP A 515 -7.89 15.86 7.10
C TRP A 515 -9.06 15.06 7.68
N LEU A 516 -8.92 13.74 7.77
CA LEU A 516 -9.93 12.89 8.39
C LEU A 516 -10.11 13.20 9.88
N ARG A 517 -9.03 13.53 10.59
CA ARG A 517 -9.03 13.92 12.00
C ARG A 517 -9.93 15.12 12.23
N LYS A 518 -9.76 16.17 11.42
CA LYS A 518 -10.59 17.38 11.50
C LYS A 518 -12.06 17.08 11.15
N PHE A 519 -12.32 16.15 10.24
CA PHE A 519 -13.66 15.70 9.87
C PHE A 519 -14.32 14.81 10.94
N MET A 520 -13.55 13.95 11.59
CA MET A 520 -13.99 12.93 12.55
C MET A 520 -13.75 13.33 14.01
N ALA A 521 -13.73 14.63 14.33
CA ALA A 521 -13.26 15.14 15.63
C ALA A 521 -13.96 14.53 16.87
N ALA A 522 -15.15 13.94 16.71
CA ALA A 522 -15.88 13.26 17.79
C ALA A 522 -15.51 11.77 17.99
N ARG A 523 -14.66 11.19 17.14
CA ARG A 523 -14.28 9.77 17.17
C ARG A 523 -12.95 9.56 17.88
N ALA A 524 -12.88 8.56 18.76
CA ALA A 524 -11.72 8.33 19.63
C ALA A 524 -10.44 7.99 18.84
N GLU A 525 -10.55 7.23 17.75
CA GLU A 525 -9.42 6.87 16.87
C GLU A 525 -8.81 8.09 16.14
N PHE A 526 -9.53 9.22 16.10
CA PHE A 526 -9.09 10.49 15.52
C PHE A 526 -8.81 11.57 16.59
N SER A 527 -8.58 11.17 17.84
CA SER A 527 -8.28 12.09 18.93
C SER A 527 -6.83 12.57 18.98
N GLN A 528 -5.88 11.74 18.52
CA GLN A 528 -4.45 12.04 18.54
C GLN A 528 -4.07 13.03 17.42
N GLU A 529 -3.04 13.85 17.63
CA GLU A 529 -2.61 14.83 16.62
C GLU A 529 -1.88 14.19 15.42
N THR A 530 -1.34 12.99 15.61
CA THR A 530 -0.58 12.23 14.61
C THR A 530 -0.93 10.75 14.69
N THR A 531 -0.69 10.03 13.60
CA THR A 531 -0.77 8.56 13.58
C THR A 531 0.44 7.88 14.22
N ARG A 532 1.48 8.65 14.57
CA ARG A 532 2.71 8.16 15.18
C ARG A 532 2.49 7.85 16.66
N THR A 533 3.06 6.75 17.13
CA THR A 533 3.06 6.40 18.55
C THR A 533 4.29 5.60 18.96
N ASP A 534 4.66 5.70 20.24
CA ASP A 534 5.77 4.95 20.84
C ASP A 534 5.51 3.43 20.82
N ASP A 535 4.23 3.03 20.76
CA ASP A 535 3.82 1.62 20.73
C ASP A 535 3.89 0.99 19.32
N GLU A 536 4.28 1.74 18.27
CA GLU A 536 4.53 1.16 16.96
C GLU A 536 5.63 0.08 17.04
N LEU A 537 5.77 -0.77 16.04
CA LEU A 537 6.89 -1.74 15.95
C LEU A 537 7.66 -1.53 14.65
N THR A 538 8.38 -0.41 14.57
CA THR A 538 9.13 0.05 13.40
C THR A 538 10.48 0.59 13.87
N GLY A 539 11.54 0.36 13.09
CA GLY A 539 12.80 1.06 13.31
C GLY A 539 12.62 2.54 12.96
N ASN A 540 13.07 3.43 13.83
CA ASN A 540 13.06 4.87 13.55
C ASN A 540 14.25 5.50 14.25
N ALA A 541 15.24 5.93 13.46
CA ALA A 541 16.48 6.49 13.97
C ALA A 541 16.24 7.85 14.64
N THR A 542 15.33 8.66 14.09
CA THR A 542 14.97 9.98 14.63
C THR A 542 14.27 9.86 15.99
N LEU A 543 13.49 8.80 16.21
CA LEU A 543 12.79 8.50 17.48
C LEU A 543 13.58 7.55 18.40
N LEU A 544 14.85 7.25 18.09
CA LEU A 544 15.74 6.37 18.89
C LEU A 544 15.20 4.95 19.12
N ARG A 545 14.48 4.37 18.14
CA ARG A 545 13.87 3.04 18.25
C ARG A 545 14.78 1.98 17.63
N GLY A 546 15.36 1.13 18.47
CA GLY A 546 16.35 0.12 18.11
C GLY A 546 15.80 -1.29 17.97
N LEU A 547 16.69 -2.23 17.62
CA LEU A 547 16.34 -3.63 17.34
C LEU A 547 15.86 -4.38 18.59
N GLN A 548 16.30 -3.97 19.79
CA GLN A 548 15.90 -4.60 21.05
C GLN A 548 14.47 -4.23 21.44
N GLU A 549 14.08 -2.95 21.33
CA GLU A 549 12.71 -2.50 21.60
C GLU A 549 11.73 -3.17 20.63
N PHE A 550 12.10 -3.24 19.34
CA PHE A 550 11.35 -3.98 18.33
C PHE A 550 11.16 -5.46 18.73
N THR A 551 12.23 -6.14 19.14
CA THR A 551 12.17 -7.55 19.56
C THR A 551 11.28 -7.74 20.78
N SER A 552 11.39 -6.86 21.79
CA SER A 552 10.58 -6.94 23.00
C SER A 552 9.10 -6.82 22.69
N GLY A 553 8.71 -5.81 21.90
CA GLY A 553 7.32 -5.59 21.56
C GLY A 553 6.74 -6.70 20.67
N LEU A 554 7.51 -7.22 19.71
CA LEU A 554 7.09 -8.36 18.90
C LEU A 554 6.88 -9.63 19.75
N SER A 555 7.77 -9.87 20.72
CA SER A 555 7.66 -11.00 21.65
C SER A 555 6.41 -10.90 22.51
N GLU A 556 6.09 -9.71 23.04
CA GLU A 556 4.86 -9.50 23.81
C GLU A 556 3.60 -9.80 22.99
N VAL A 557 3.55 -9.35 21.73
CA VAL A 557 2.43 -9.67 20.83
C VAL A 557 2.32 -11.18 20.60
N PHE A 558 3.41 -11.87 20.29
CA PHE A 558 3.37 -13.31 20.01
C PHE A 558 3.00 -14.14 21.25
N CYS A 559 3.51 -13.80 22.44
CA CYS A 559 3.10 -14.43 23.70
C CYS A 559 1.60 -14.28 23.95
N ARG A 560 1.06 -13.10 23.68
CA ARG A 560 -0.37 -12.79 23.84
C ARG A 560 -1.23 -13.57 22.85
N MET A 561 -0.85 -13.60 21.57
CA MET A 561 -1.53 -14.43 20.57
C MET A 561 -1.47 -15.91 20.94
N SER A 562 -0.30 -16.40 21.37
CA SER A 562 -0.12 -17.80 21.77
C SER A 562 -0.96 -18.19 22.99
N SER A 563 -1.20 -17.27 23.93
CA SER A 563 -2.05 -17.51 25.09
C SER A 563 -3.55 -17.62 24.73
N ALA A 564 -3.95 -17.04 23.59
CA ALA A 564 -5.31 -17.08 23.08
C ALA A 564 -5.54 -18.23 22.07
N LEU A 565 -4.48 -18.84 21.54
CA LEU A 565 -4.59 -19.97 20.61
C LEU A 565 -5.14 -21.22 21.31
N LYS A 566 -6.08 -21.90 20.64
CA LYS A 566 -6.50 -23.25 21.02
C LYS A 566 -5.33 -24.24 20.92
N PRO A 567 -5.34 -25.33 21.71
CA PRO A 567 -4.34 -26.39 21.58
C PRO A 567 -4.25 -26.89 20.13
N GLY A 568 -3.05 -26.86 19.56
CA GLY A 568 -2.79 -27.29 18.19
C GLY A 568 -3.01 -26.22 17.11
N ALA A 569 -3.69 -25.11 17.40
CA ALA A 569 -3.90 -24.03 16.42
C ALA A 569 -2.57 -23.34 16.01
N PRO A 570 -2.45 -22.86 14.76
CA PRO A 570 -1.19 -22.32 14.28
C PRO A 570 -1.08 -20.80 14.49
N LEU A 571 0.14 -20.34 14.75
CA LEU A 571 0.59 -18.99 14.48
C LEU A 571 1.40 -19.00 13.17
N VAL A 572 0.85 -18.35 12.15
CA VAL A 572 1.39 -18.30 10.79
C VAL A 572 1.80 -16.88 10.44
N PHE A 573 3.04 -16.70 9.98
CA PHE A 573 3.50 -15.40 9.53
C PHE A 573 4.43 -15.46 8.32
N THR A 574 4.39 -14.41 7.49
CA THR A 574 5.29 -14.26 6.33
C THR A 574 6.47 -13.37 6.69
N TYR A 575 7.67 -13.73 6.25
CA TYR A 575 8.84 -12.86 6.37
C TYR A 575 9.84 -13.12 5.24
N HIS A 576 10.59 -12.09 4.84
CA HIS A 576 11.66 -12.24 3.86
C HIS A 576 12.87 -11.36 4.21
N HIS A 577 14.03 -11.99 4.27
CA HIS A 577 15.32 -11.31 4.34
C HIS A 577 16.41 -12.27 3.92
N ASN A 578 17.45 -11.78 3.25
CA ASN A 578 18.52 -12.64 2.74
C ASN A 578 19.60 -12.95 3.79
N ASP A 579 19.67 -12.16 4.86
CA ASP A 579 20.55 -12.40 6.02
C ASP A 579 19.79 -13.15 7.12
N PRO A 580 20.21 -14.37 7.52
CA PRO A 580 19.66 -15.10 8.65
C PRO A 580 19.62 -14.29 9.96
N LYS A 581 20.54 -13.35 10.18
CA LYS A 581 20.56 -12.52 11.40
C LYS A 581 19.34 -11.62 11.54
N ALA A 582 18.70 -11.23 10.44
CA ALA A 582 17.50 -10.41 10.47
C ALA A 582 16.26 -11.15 11.01
N TYR A 583 16.34 -12.48 11.17
CA TYR A 583 15.28 -13.30 11.75
C TYR A 583 15.40 -13.45 13.27
N VAL A 584 16.50 -12.97 13.89
CA VAL A 584 16.72 -13.11 15.34
C VAL A 584 15.55 -12.57 16.17
N PRO A 585 14.97 -11.38 15.88
CA PRO A 585 13.79 -10.91 16.61
C PRO A 585 12.60 -11.88 16.58
N LEU A 586 12.35 -12.50 15.43
CA LEU A 586 11.27 -13.48 15.25
C LEU A 586 11.55 -14.79 15.98
N ILE A 587 12.81 -15.25 15.95
CA ILE A 587 13.26 -16.44 16.67
C ILE A 587 13.01 -16.25 18.17
N VAL A 588 13.44 -15.11 18.73
CA VAL A 588 13.21 -14.76 20.14
C VAL A 588 11.71 -14.73 20.44
N ALA A 589 10.91 -14.03 19.63
CA ALA A 589 9.47 -13.89 19.87
C ALA A 589 8.71 -15.23 19.85
N ILE A 590 9.05 -16.15 18.94
CA ILE A 590 8.42 -17.48 18.86
C ILE A 590 8.81 -18.36 20.05
N LEU A 591 10.09 -18.33 20.45
CA LEU A 591 10.57 -19.08 21.60
C LEU A 591 9.98 -18.55 22.92
N ASP A 592 9.84 -17.24 23.04
CA ASP A 592 9.19 -16.59 24.19
C ASP A 592 7.72 -16.95 24.30
N ALA A 593 7.03 -17.06 23.16
CA ALA A 593 5.65 -17.52 23.08
C ALA A 593 5.48 -19.00 23.43
N GLY A 594 6.58 -19.74 23.65
CA GLY A 594 6.55 -21.17 23.93
C GLY A 594 6.16 -22.03 22.72
N LEU A 595 6.27 -21.48 21.50
CA LEU A 595 5.95 -22.16 20.25
C LEU A 595 7.19 -22.77 19.61
N THR A 596 6.98 -23.70 18.68
CA THR A 596 8.03 -24.25 17.80
C THR A 596 7.60 -24.14 16.35
N CYS A 597 8.56 -23.93 15.45
CA CYS A 597 8.31 -23.95 14.01
C CYS A 597 8.20 -25.40 13.50
N THR A 598 7.01 -25.78 13.04
CA THR A 598 6.71 -27.11 12.51
C THR A 598 7.15 -27.24 11.05
N THR A 599 6.93 -26.20 10.24
CA THR A 599 7.39 -26.13 8.87
C THR A 599 7.61 -24.68 8.42
N VAL A 600 8.39 -24.51 7.36
CA VAL A 600 8.50 -23.27 6.59
C VAL A 600 7.98 -23.56 5.18
N LEU A 601 7.03 -22.76 4.73
CA LEU A 601 6.45 -22.84 3.39
C LEU A 601 7.02 -21.69 2.53
N VAL A 602 6.98 -21.85 1.21
CA VAL A 602 7.36 -20.81 0.25
C VAL A 602 6.13 -20.18 -0.41
N ALA A 603 6.17 -18.85 -0.57
CA ALA A 603 5.16 -18.11 -1.32
C ALA A 603 5.76 -16.86 -1.99
N PRO A 604 5.34 -16.49 -3.22
CA PRO A 604 5.68 -15.18 -3.77
C PRO A 604 5.00 -14.05 -2.99
N GLY A 605 5.80 -13.16 -2.40
CA GLY A 605 5.35 -12.04 -1.58
C GLY A 605 5.46 -10.67 -2.25
N GLU A 606 6.41 -10.50 -3.18
CA GLU A 606 6.74 -9.20 -3.80
C GLU A 606 6.74 -9.16 -5.33
N MET A 607 6.75 -7.95 -5.89
CA MET A 607 6.73 -7.72 -7.35
C MET A 607 8.16 -7.70 -7.92
N SER A 608 8.44 -8.57 -8.90
CA SER A 608 9.73 -8.63 -9.62
C SER A 608 10.14 -7.33 -10.33
N ALA A 609 9.17 -6.49 -10.69
CA ALA A 609 9.37 -5.22 -11.39
C ALA A 609 9.39 -3.98 -10.47
N SER A 610 9.35 -4.15 -9.14
CA SER A 610 9.43 -2.99 -8.25
C SER A 610 10.79 -2.30 -8.41
N LEU A 611 10.80 -0.97 -8.47
CA LEU A 611 12.03 -0.16 -8.61
C LEU A 611 13.02 -0.37 -7.45
N HIS A 612 12.56 -0.96 -6.33
CA HIS A 612 13.36 -1.32 -5.16
C HIS A 612 14.04 -2.70 -5.30
N ILE A 613 13.55 -3.57 -6.19
CA ILE A 613 14.06 -4.94 -6.39
C ILE A 613 14.81 -5.07 -7.73
N ALA A 614 14.34 -4.39 -8.77
CA ALA A 614 14.93 -4.44 -10.10
C ALA A 614 16.42 -4.01 -10.09
N GLY A 615 17.31 -4.97 -10.32
CA GLY A 615 18.77 -4.75 -10.32
C GLY A 615 19.44 -4.88 -8.94
N THR A 616 18.74 -5.34 -7.92
CA THR A 616 19.28 -5.61 -6.58
C THR A 616 19.33 -7.12 -6.29
N LYS A 617 19.98 -7.53 -5.18
CA LYS A 617 19.96 -8.92 -4.70
C LYS A 617 18.67 -9.30 -3.93
N SER A 618 17.66 -8.43 -3.90
CA SER A 618 16.46 -8.61 -3.06
C SER A 618 15.55 -9.72 -3.58
N SER A 619 15.01 -10.54 -2.67
CA SER A 619 14.09 -11.63 -2.99
C SER A 619 12.66 -11.14 -3.26
N ILE A 620 11.90 -11.88 -4.07
CA ILE A 620 10.44 -11.73 -4.17
C ILE A 620 9.65 -12.85 -3.50
N LEU A 621 10.35 -13.84 -2.94
CA LEU A 621 9.77 -14.96 -2.21
C LEU A 621 9.81 -14.69 -0.71
N ASP A 622 8.75 -15.09 -0.03
CA ASP A 622 8.66 -15.08 1.42
C ASP A 622 8.83 -16.50 1.97
N SER A 623 9.46 -16.58 3.13
CA SER A 623 9.38 -17.73 4.02
C SER A 623 8.16 -17.56 4.92
N VAL A 624 7.23 -18.51 4.84
CA VAL A 624 6.02 -18.54 5.67
C VAL A 624 6.22 -19.54 6.79
N PHE A 625 6.33 -19.05 8.01
CA PHE A 625 6.53 -19.88 9.19
C PHE A 625 5.19 -20.39 9.69
N VAL A 626 5.10 -21.70 9.92
CA VAL A 626 4.00 -22.30 10.66
C VAL A 626 4.53 -22.68 12.04
N CYS A 627 3.97 -22.08 13.08
CA CYS A 627 4.39 -22.29 14.46
C CYS A 627 3.22 -22.82 15.29
N ARG A 628 3.46 -23.88 16.06
CA ARG A 628 2.45 -24.53 16.91
C ARG A 628 3.03 -24.84 18.28
N ASN A 629 2.16 -25.19 19.22
CA ASN A 629 2.57 -25.71 20.52
C ASN A 629 3.42 -27.00 20.34
N PRO A 630 4.52 -27.18 21.10
CA PRO A 630 5.38 -28.35 21.02
C PRO A 630 4.68 -29.71 21.16
N SER A 631 3.59 -29.82 21.90
CA SER A 631 2.83 -31.07 22.06
C SER A 631 2.22 -31.57 20.75
N TYR A 632 1.91 -30.67 19.83
CA TYR A 632 1.42 -30.99 18.48
C TYR A 632 2.58 -31.33 17.52
N ALA A 633 3.78 -30.83 17.80
CA ALA A 633 4.96 -30.98 16.95
C ALA A 633 5.73 -32.31 17.18
N SER A 634 5.19 -33.23 17.97
CA SER A 634 5.80 -34.54 18.25
C SER A 634 5.79 -35.43 17.01
N GLY A 635 6.83 -35.31 16.18
CA GLY A 635 6.99 -36.07 14.93
C GLY A 635 7.77 -35.34 13.83
N VAL A 636 8.06 -34.04 13.99
CA VAL A 636 8.85 -33.29 13.00
C VAL A 636 10.32 -33.68 13.11
N SER A 637 10.78 -34.59 12.25
CA SER A 637 12.19 -34.86 12.06
C SER A 637 12.86 -33.66 11.37
N GLY A 638 14.05 -33.30 11.82
CA GLY A 638 14.84 -32.24 11.17
C GLY A 638 15.33 -32.73 9.81
N ALA A 639 14.57 -32.48 8.75
CA ALA A 639 15.10 -32.62 7.39
C ALA A 639 16.28 -31.66 7.20
N ASP A 640 17.26 -32.10 6.41
CA ASP A 640 18.41 -31.28 6.06
C ASP A 640 17.97 -29.97 5.36
N ILE A 641 18.56 -28.84 5.73
CA ILE A 641 18.18 -27.51 5.24
C ILE A 641 18.34 -27.43 3.71
N SER A 642 19.43 -27.99 3.15
CA SER A 642 19.65 -27.97 1.71
C SER A 642 18.56 -28.74 0.97
N THR A 643 18.12 -29.86 1.53
CA THR A 643 17.01 -30.66 0.98
C THR A 643 15.70 -29.87 0.97
N LEU A 644 15.40 -29.15 2.06
CA LEU A 644 14.20 -28.31 2.15
C LEU A 644 14.22 -27.14 1.16
N VAL A 645 15.35 -26.42 1.08
CA VAL A 645 15.52 -25.31 0.12
C VAL A 645 15.39 -25.80 -1.32
N ASN A 646 15.98 -26.96 -1.65
CA ASN A 646 15.86 -27.55 -2.98
C ASN A 646 14.41 -27.92 -3.33
N ALA A 647 13.61 -28.37 -2.36
CA ALA A 647 12.20 -28.65 -2.56
C ALA A 647 11.39 -27.36 -2.85
N ASP A 648 11.66 -26.28 -2.10
CA ASP A 648 11.03 -24.97 -2.35
C ASP A 648 11.39 -24.42 -3.74
N VAL A 649 12.67 -24.52 -4.13
CA VAL A 649 13.15 -24.13 -5.46
C VAL A 649 12.46 -24.94 -6.56
N ALA A 650 12.35 -26.27 -6.38
CA ALA A 650 11.67 -27.13 -7.33
C ALA A 650 10.19 -26.78 -7.49
N ALA A 651 9.49 -26.44 -6.40
CA ALA A 651 8.10 -25.98 -6.44
C ALA A 651 7.95 -24.66 -7.22
N MET A 652 8.91 -23.74 -7.09
CA MET A 652 8.92 -22.49 -7.84
C MET A 652 9.23 -22.71 -9.34
N GLN A 653 10.15 -23.62 -9.66
CA GLN A 653 10.49 -23.98 -11.05
C GLN A 653 9.38 -24.76 -11.77
N ALA A 654 8.43 -25.35 -11.02
CA ALA A 654 7.24 -25.99 -11.58
C ALA A 654 6.22 -24.99 -12.15
N VAL A 655 6.42 -23.68 -11.95
CA VAL A 655 5.72 -22.61 -12.65
C VAL A 655 6.70 -21.80 -13.51
N PRO A 656 6.24 -20.92 -14.44
CA PRO A 656 7.12 -20.09 -15.27
C PRO A 656 7.87 -18.99 -14.49
N TYR A 657 8.67 -19.37 -13.51
CA TYR A 657 9.47 -18.52 -12.65
C TYR A 657 10.75 -19.24 -12.26
N GLU A 658 11.87 -18.54 -12.39
CA GLU A 658 13.19 -19.05 -12.02
C GLU A 658 13.67 -18.30 -10.77
N PRO A 659 13.87 -18.99 -9.63
CA PRO A 659 14.38 -18.37 -8.42
C PRO A 659 15.76 -17.74 -8.63
N THR A 660 15.94 -16.51 -8.12
CA THR A 660 17.23 -15.83 -8.14
C THR A 660 18.13 -16.29 -6.99
N SER A 661 19.41 -15.92 -7.01
CA SER A 661 20.30 -16.16 -5.86
C SER A 661 19.84 -15.43 -4.59
N GLY A 662 19.16 -14.29 -4.73
CA GLY A 662 18.51 -13.59 -3.62
C GLY A 662 17.36 -14.40 -3.03
N ASP A 663 16.55 -15.02 -3.89
CA ASP A 663 15.46 -15.90 -3.47
C ASP A 663 15.96 -17.12 -2.72
N ILE A 664 16.98 -17.82 -3.26
CA ILE A 664 17.59 -18.98 -2.60
C ILE A 664 18.21 -18.58 -1.25
N ALA A 665 18.86 -17.41 -1.16
CA ALA A 665 19.41 -16.91 0.09
C ALA A 665 18.30 -16.62 1.12
N CYS A 666 17.18 -16.04 0.69
CA CYS A 666 16.02 -15.78 1.55
C CYS A 666 15.41 -17.07 2.10
N LEU A 667 15.17 -18.06 1.22
CA LEU A 667 14.64 -19.37 1.62
C LEU A 667 15.58 -20.09 2.59
N THR A 668 16.88 -20.08 2.30
CA THR A 668 17.90 -20.63 3.19
C THR A 668 17.85 -19.96 4.56
N ALA A 669 17.77 -18.63 4.61
CA ALA A 669 17.70 -17.88 5.86
C ALA A 669 16.46 -18.24 6.68
N GLY A 670 15.30 -18.41 6.04
CA GLY A 670 14.07 -18.86 6.68
C GLY A 670 14.20 -20.25 7.32
N HIS A 671 14.77 -21.22 6.58
CA HIS A 671 15.01 -22.57 7.10
C HIS A 671 16.06 -22.62 8.23
N VAL A 672 17.11 -21.80 8.16
CA VAL A 672 18.08 -21.63 9.27
C VAL A 672 17.40 -21.09 10.52
N ALA A 673 16.52 -20.09 10.38
CA ALA A 673 15.76 -19.56 11.51
C ALA A 673 14.84 -20.62 12.13
N ALA A 674 14.13 -21.39 11.32
CA ALA A 674 13.27 -22.48 11.79
C ALA A 674 14.06 -23.59 12.50
N ALA A 675 15.23 -23.97 11.97
CA ALA A 675 16.13 -24.92 12.61
C ALA A 675 16.64 -24.37 13.96
N THR A 676 16.95 -23.08 14.02
CA THR A 676 17.37 -22.40 15.26
C THR A 676 16.27 -22.45 16.33
N ILE A 677 15.02 -22.16 15.97
CA ILE A 677 13.87 -22.26 16.88
C ILE A 677 13.76 -23.69 17.42
N ARG A 678 13.79 -24.70 16.55
CA ARG A 678 13.71 -26.11 16.97
C ARG A 678 14.86 -26.52 17.88
N HIS A 679 16.08 -26.02 17.62
CA HIS A 679 17.26 -26.30 18.41
C HIS A 679 17.18 -25.69 19.81
N LEU A 680 16.84 -24.40 19.90
CA LEU A 680 16.86 -23.65 21.15
C LEU A 680 15.66 -23.92 22.06
N ARG A 681 14.52 -24.38 21.52
CA ARG A 681 13.28 -24.58 22.31
C ARG A 681 13.47 -25.39 23.59
N VAL A 682 14.38 -26.37 23.59
CA VAL A 682 14.59 -27.31 24.71
C VAL A 682 15.32 -26.63 25.87
N THR A 683 16.14 -25.62 25.56
CA THR A 683 17.01 -24.93 26.52
C THR A 683 16.62 -23.45 26.70
N TRP A 684 15.57 -22.98 26.02
CA TRP A 684 15.14 -21.59 26.08
C TRP A 684 14.51 -21.25 27.43
N VAL A 685 14.95 -20.14 28.02
CA VAL A 685 14.41 -19.61 29.28
C VAL A 685 13.86 -18.22 29.00
N ALA A 686 12.54 -18.10 28.83
CA ALA A 686 11.88 -16.82 28.51
C ALA A 686 12.08 -15.74 29.59
N GLY A 687 12.39 -16.13 30.82
CA GLY A 687 12.66 -15.20 31.93
C GLY A 687 14.05 -14.54 31.92
N ASP A 688 14.98 -14.97 31.05
CA ASP A 688 16.31 -14.37 30.95
C ASP A 688 16.24 -12.93 30.38
N PRO A 689 17.21 -12.05 30.71
CA PRO A 689 17.29 -10.72 30.12
C PRO A 689 17.27 -10.76 28.58
N LEU A 690 16.58 -9.80 27.95
CA LEU A 690 16.43 -9.78 26.48
C LEU A 690 17.79 -9.79 25.75
N GLU A 691 18.78 -9.06 26.24
CA GLU A 691 20.12 -9.03 25.64
C GLU A 691 20.79 -10.43 25.63
N GLN A 692 20.61 -11.20 26.70
CA GLN A 692 21.11 -12.56 26.81
C GLN A 692 20.39 -13.49 25.83
N ARG A 693 19.05 -13.44 25.79
CA ARG A 693 18.23 -14.22 24.84
C ARG A 693 18.60 -13.89 23.39
N PHE A 694 18.73 -12.61 23.07
CA PHE A 694 19.12 -12.13 21.75
C PHE A 694 20.52 -12.61 21.35
N THR A 695 21.48 -12.56 22.27
CA THR A 695 22.84 -13.07 22.06
C THR A 695 22.86 -14.57 21.82
N THR A 696 22.10 -15.34 22.61
CA THR A 696 21.97 -16.80 22.46
C THR A 696 21.39 -17.16 21.10
N ALA A 697 20.30 -16.51 20.69
CA ALA A 697 19.69 -16.71 19.38
C ALA A 697 20.67 -16.35 18.24
N THR A 698 21.35 -15.21 18.33
CA THR A 698 22.32 -14.75 17.33
C THR A 698 23.48 -15.75 17.15
N LYS A 699 24.02 -16.29 18.26
CA LYS A 699 25.09 -17.29 18.22
C LYS A 699 24.62 -18.59 17.59
N ALA A 700 23.41 -19.04 17.91
CA ALA A 700 22.84 -20.27 17.35
C ALA A 700 22.59 -20.15 15.84
N VAL A 701 22.04 -19.02 15.37
CA VAL A 701 21.88 -18.73 13.93
C VAL A 701 23.23 -18.82 13.21
N ALA A 702 24.27 -18.19 13.77
CA ALA A 702 25.60 -18.24 13.17
C ALA A 702 26.16 -19.67 13.12
N ALA A 703 26.03 -20.44 14.22
CA ALA A 703 26.53 -21.80 14.28
C ALA A 703 25.87 -22.74 13.24
N ILE A 704 24.53 -22.67 13.11
CA ILE A 704 23.77 -23.49 12.15
C ILE A 704 24.12 -23.09 10.71
N ARG A 705 24.24 -21.79 10.43
CA ARG A 705 24.66 -21.30 9.11
C ARG A 705 26.07 -21.78 8.76
N ASP A 706 27.03 -21.66 9.68
CA ASP A 706 28.41 -22.06 9.45
C ASP A 706 28.54 -23.61 9.32
N GLU A 707 27.64 -24.38 9.92
CA GLU A 707 27.50 -25.81 9.67
C GLU A 707 26.99 -26.11 8.27
N LEU A 708 25.93 -25.41 7.82
CA LEU A 708 25.39 -25.54 6.47
C LEU A 708 26.43 -25.18 5.39
N GLU A 709 27.19 -24.12 5.59
CA GLU A 709 28.25 -23.72 4.65
C GLU A 709 29.37 -24.77 4.57
N ARG A 710 29.63 -25.52 5.66
CA ARG A 710 30.63 -26.60 5.66
C ARG A 710 30.15 -27.89 5.01
N THR A 711 28.84 -28.16 5.02
CA THR A 711 28.26 -29.36 4.40
C THR A 711 27.93 -29.15 2.92
N THR A 712 27.88 -27.91 2.45
CA THR A 712 27.59 -27.54 1.05
C THR A 712 28.82 -27.14 0.23
N ALA A 713 29.95 -26.86 0.88
CA ALA A 713 31.27 -26.67 0.25
C ALA A 713 31.97 -28.01 -0.01
#